data_AF-A0A1Y1WL72-F1
#
_entry.id   AF-A0A1Y1WL72-F1
#
_cell.length_a   1.000
_cell.length_b   1.000
_cell.length_c   1.000
_cell.angle_alpha   90.00
_cell.angle_beta   90.00
_cell.angle_gamma   90.00
#
_symmetry.space_group_name_H-M   'P 1'
#
loop_
_entity.id
_entity.type
_entity.pdbx_description
1 polymer ?
#
loop_
_entity_poly.entity_id
_entity_poly.type
_entity_poly.pdbx_seq_one_letter_code
_entity_poly.pdbx_strand_id
1 'polypeptide(L)'
;VLKQLPVRIECATTYGDRLLLGTSTGALLVYRITEPTPTRALSVTLLDTKKAFARRAVEQLEVIKEANVLVCLSDSLVTLYDLQTLSDTTPLNNTKGASLVAVHTSVDHIDGIPTLVSKLAVHAKRRVLVFEWRDAEFYKSFEYSAAERIIAMQFCASNLLALSSAKEFLTLQLPEGQWDDLFPADTQPPVGITYTSAYVVAVSQAPAAEGTRHNVEVRNIATQALVQTLLLSEEEPLRALNGAGGKQVWAIGQRTVWRLMPAPIEQQVEEVLKAGQYDEALSLVAQADNILEDEKDDLTLKIRWLRARWLFRDQAQYEESLNEFAELGATPTEAIALCPERIAGELAEEYSDDGTSTDTTPEAAEAGIQKDTKKRKQVVSEDGSSKFPSRDADRDDTTPHVRLKRLNFSLQRMQIPVAAMAQVVDTTLLKVYLECSPGLLGPLLRVKNFCDVEQSEQLLLDAQKYPELVDLYHGKGLYRNALQLLQSRGQDPSAGLLYGTYSTVRYLLRLPADQFELVLSYAKWPLQNRDTADLDAEDWPAPESVVSTVFADDRPAATAFPRARVALFLRDFSPSLVVQYLKYVFETWDDSTTGLHDDMITAYLDMSPRLIVSRDAEPRRSLQLFLRSSQHYSPERALARLPDDGLFEERALVLGRLGRHRHALNILVYSVGDLQLAEQYCLDAASAGVFVELDLETVRKHLHRDFAGHLLSVYHHYIPANKALQMLPSDMPFTSSISDYLRKQLCTLDEKVRATDIVHNLRQAEDLQARRRLGAMQAKRVIITETRTCPHCLKRI
;
A
#
# COMPACT_ATOMS: atom_id res chain seq x y z
N VAL A 1 20.34 -23.01 55.74
CA VAL A 1 19.44 -22.76 56.89
C VAL A 1 19.98 -23.42 58.15
N LEU A 2 20.21 -24.74 58.16
CA LEU A 2 20.94 -25.42 59.26
C LEU A 2 22.27 -25.95 58.73
N LYS A 3 23.34 -25.84 59.53
CA LYS A 3 24.70 -26.31 59.21
C LYS A 3 25.17 -27.28 60.30
N GLN A 4 25.82 -28.38 59.90
CA GLN A 4 26.52 -29.33 60.79
C GLN A 4 25.69 -29.79 62.01
N LEU A 5 24.50 -30.33 61.74
CA LEU A 5 23.67 -30.92 62.80
C LEU A 5 24.37 -32.16 63.42
N PRO A 6 24.30 -32.34 64.75
CA PRO A 6 24.98 -33.45 65.44
C PRO A 6 24.32 -34.81 65.22
N VAL A 7 23.10 -34.83 64.67
CA VAL A 7 22.33 -36.04 64.34
C VAL A 7 22.11 -36.09 62.83
N ARG A 8 22.20 -37.30 62.26
CA ARG A 8 21.92 -37.53 60.84
C ARG A 8 20.42 -37.42 60.56
N ILE A 9 20.08 -36.60 59.57
CA ILE A 9 18.73 -36.35 59.06
C ILE A 9 18.47 -37.36 57.94
N GLU A 10 17.26 -37.92 57.89
CA GLU A 10 16.79 -38.74 56.76
C GLU A 10 15.70 -38.02 55.96
N CYS A 11 14.86 -37.23 56.63
CA CYS A 11 13.83 -36.42 55.98
C CYS A 11 13.54 -35.11 56.73
N ALA A 12 12.80 -34.22 56.07
CA ALA A 12 12.19 -33.05 56.68
C ALA A 12 10.76 -32.89 56.16
N THR A 13 10.02 -31.96 56.75
CA THR A 13 8.84 -31.32 56.14
C THR A 13 8.63 -29.95 56.79
N THR A 14 7.76 -29.11 56.23
CA THR A 14 7.49 -27.77 56.77
C THR A 14 6.01 -27.57 57.04
N TYR A 15 5.70 -26.84 58.11
CA TYR A 15 4.34 -26.52 58.51
C TYR A 15 4.29 -25.13 59.15
N GLY A 16 3.77 -24.16 58.41
CA GLY A 16 3.72 -22.76 58.85
C GLY A 16 5.12 -22.21 59.15
N ASP A 17 5.33 -21.72 60.38
CA ASP A 17 6.63 -21.23 60.87
C ASP A 17 7.61 -22.36 61.28
N ARG A 18 7.23 -23.63 61.11
CA ARG A 18 7.96 -24.79 61.65
C ARG A 18 8.59 -25.66 60.56
N LEU A 19 9.81 -26.11 60.85
CA LEU A 19 10.54 -27.13 60.11
C LEU A 19 10.66 -28.37 60.99
N LEU A 20 10.05 -29.47 60.55
CA LEU A 20 10.09 -30.76 61.20
C LEU A 20 11.21 -31.58 60.56
N LEU A 21 12.17 -32.08 61.34
CA LEU A 21 13.24 -32.96 60.85
C LEU A 21 13.11 -34.36 61.46
N GLY A 22 13.08 -35.38 60.61
CA GLY A 22 13.14 -36.78 61.00
C GLY A 22 14.58 -37.30 61.02
N THR A 23 15.01 -37.87 62.15
CA THR A 23 16.38 -38.40 62.29
C THR A 23 16.44 -39.90 62.00
N SER A 24 17.65 -40.37 61.68
CA SER A 24 17.95 -41.81 61.55
C SER A 24 17.75 -42.60 62.86
N THR A 25 17.69 -41.91 64.00
CA THR A 25 17.44 -42.50 65.33
C THR A 25 15.96 -42.55 65.72
N GLY A 26 15.04 -42.13 64.85
CA GLY A 26 13.60 -42.09 65.14
C GLY A 26 13.13 -40.91 65.99
N ALA A 27 13.95 -39.86 66.11
CA ALA A 27 13.56 -38.63 66.79
C ALA A 27 12.97 -37.61 65.80
N LEU A 28 12.01 -36.82 66.28
CA LEU A 28 11.49 -35.66 65.55
C LEU A 28 12.02 -34.37 66.20
N LEU A 29 12.71 -33.55 65.41
CA LEU A 29 13.18 -32.22 65.82
C LEU A 29 12.25 -31.16 65.25
N VAL A 30 11.71 -30.28 66.11
CA VAL A 30 10.81 -29.20 65.70
C VAL A 30 11.58 -27.89 65.79
N TYR A 31 11.95 -27.31 64.65
CA TYR A 31 12.54 -25.98 64.56
C TYR A 31 11.48 -24.94 64.20
N ARG A 32 11.59 -23.73 64.74
CA ARG A 32 10.93 -22.53 64.22
C ARG A 32 11.90 -21.76 63.33
N ILE A 33 11.43 -21.40 62.13
CA ILE A 33 12.09 -20.48 61.23
C ILE A 33 11.41 -19.13 61.37
N THR A 34 12.15 -18.10 61.81
CA THR A 34 11.67 -16.72 61.70
C THR A 34 12.15 -16.14 60.37
N GLU A 35 11.21 -15.72 59.52
CA GLU A 35 11.54 -15.10 58.24
C GLU A 35 12.33 -13.79 58.43
N PRO A 36 13.23 -13.45 57.47
CA PRO A 36 14.00 -12.23 57.56
C PRO A 36 13.08 -11.03 57.33
N THR A 37 13.02 -10.14 58.30
CA THR A 37 12.49 -8.78 58.14
C THR A 37 13.64 -7.81 57.85
N PRO A 38 13.41 -6.60 57.30
CA PRO A 38 14.49 -5.65 57.03
C PRO A 38 15.34 -5.28 58.26
N THR A 39 14.82 -5.53 59.47
CA THR A 39 15.50 -5.31 60.75
C THR A 39 16.14 -6.56 61.37
N ARG A 40 15.93 -7.77 60.81
CA ARG A 40 16.34 -9.02 61.46
C ARG A 40 16.68 -10.13 60.46
N ALA A 41 17.91 -10.65 60.53
CA ALA A 41 18.35 -11.79 59.74
C ALA A 41 17.55 -13.07 60.06
N LEU A 42 17.49 -14.00 59.09
CA LEU A 42 16.84 -15.30 59.26
C LEU A 42 17.44 -16.03 60.46
N SER A 43 16.58 -16.42 61.42
CA SER A 43 16.96 -17.14 62.62
C SER A 43 16.21 -18.45 62.71
N VAL A 44 16.89 -19.50 63.18
CA VAL A 44 16.34 -20.85 63.31
C VAL A 44 16.51 -21.27 64.76
N THR A 45 15.42 -21.60 65.43
CA THR A 45 15.40 -21.94 66.85
C THR A 45 14.81 -23.32 67.05
N LEU A 46 15.44 -24.18 67.84
CA LEU A 46 14.88 -25.48 68.21
C LEU A 46 13.78 -25.26 69.25
N LEU A 47 12.53 -25.63 68.93
CA LEU A 47 11.39 -25.54 69.84
C LEU A 47 11.22 -26.81 70.67
N ASP A 48 11.26 -27.98 70.03
CA ASP A 48 10.96 -29.27 70.66
C ASP A 48 11.81 -30.41 70.05
N THR A 49 11.97 -31.50 70.79
CA THR A 49 12.73 -32.69 70.39
C THR A 49 12.08 -33.95 70.96
N LYS A 50 11.23 -34.59 70.17
CA LYS A 50 10.56 -35.84 70.52
C LYS A 50 11.50 -37.01 70.25
N LYS A 51 12.29 -37.40 71.27
CA LYS A 51 13.36 -38.42 71.17
C LYS A 51 12.89 -39.85 70.88
N ALA A 52 11.60 -40.14 71.01
CA ALA A 52 10.99 -41.45 70.77
C ALA A 52 9.71 -41.31 69.92
N PHE A 53 9.79 -40.51 68.85
CA PHE A 53 8.67 -40.27 67.94
C PHE A 53 8.36 -41.52 67.10
N ALA A 54 9.39 -42.13 66.52
CA ALA A 54 9.30 -43.41 65.80
C ALA A 54 10.24 -44.46 66.43
N ARG A 55 9.94 -45.75 66.19
CA ARG A 55 10.76 -46.88 66.70
C ARG A 55 12.08 -47.09 65.93
N ARG A 56 12.17 -46.51 64.72
CA ARG A 56 13.29 -46.61 63.77
C ARG A 56 13.44 -45.25 63.08
N ALA A 57 14.42 -45.13 62.18
CA ALA A 57 14.58 -43.98 61.30
C ALA A 57 13.24 -43.50 60.71
N VAL A 58 13.06 -42.18 60.70
CA VAL A 58 11.91 -41.55 60.04
C VAL A 58 12.28 -41.37 58.56
N GLU A 59 11.72 -42.20 57.69
CA GLU A 59 12.13 -42.31 56.28
C GLU A 59 11.55 -41.17 55.43
N GLN A 60 10.32 -40.73 55.72
CA GLN A 60 9.68 -39.57 55.09
C GLN A 60 8.64 -38.94 56.04
N LEU A 61 8.46 -37.62 55.94
CA LEU A 61 7.42 -36.85 56.61
C LEU A 61 6.68 -36.00 55.58
N GLU A 62 5.36 -35.96 55.63
CA GLU A 62 4.51 -35.07 54.83
C GLU A 62 3.39 -34.48 55.69
N VAL A 63 2.86 -33.31 55.32
CA VAL A 63 1.82 -32.62 56.11
C VAL A 63 0.57 -32.42 55.28
N ILE A 64 -0.55 -32.97 55.74
CA ILE A 64 -1.89 -32.64 55.25
C ILE A 64 -2.46 -31.62 56.22
N LYS A 65 -2.19 -30.35 55.96
CA LYS A 65 -2.54 -29.24 56.88
C LYS A 65 -4.05 -29.17 57.11
N GLU A 66 -4.83 -29.41 56.06
CA GLU A 66 -6.28 -29.21 56.04
C GLU A 66 -7.01 -30.31 56.83
N ALA A 67 -6.49 -31.55 56.77
CA ALA A 67 -6.91 -32.65 57.64
C ALA A 67 -6.26 -32.62 59.04
N ASN A 68 -5.39 -31.63 59.33
CA ASN A 68 -4.62 -31.50 60.57
C ASN A 68 -3.77 -32.76 60.89
N VAL A 69 -3.15 -33.36 59.87
CA VAL A 69 -2.40 -34.63 59.98
C VAL A 69 -0.95 -34.49 59.51
N LEU A 70 -0.02 -34.98 60.33
CA LEU A 70 1.36 -35.26 59.96
C LEU A 70 1.49 -36.73 59.53
N VAL A 71 1.80 -36.97 58.26
CA VAL A 71 2.10 -38.29 57.72
C VAL A 71 3.55 -38.64 58.01
N CYS A 72 3.80 -39.80 58.61
CA CYS A 72 5.13 -40.31 58.90
C CYS A 72 5.31 -41.72 58.34
N LEU A 73 6.30 -41.90 57.48
CA LEU A 73 6.79 -43.21 57.03
C LEU A 73 7.94 -43.64 57.94
N SER A 74 7.77 -44.77 58.62
CA SER A 74 8.85 -45.42 59.38
C SER A 74 8.63 -46.93 59.42
N ASP A 75 9.72 -47.73 59.34
CA ASP A 75 9.65 -49.19 59.34
C ASP A 75 8.74 -49.76 58.23
N SER A 76 8.80 -49.10 57.05
CA SER A 76 7.96 -49.39 55.88
C SER A 76 6.44 -49.39 56.13
N LEU A 77 5.96 -48.61 57.10
CA LEU A 77 4.55 -48.39 57.41
C LEU A 77 4.25 -46.88 57.46
N VAL A 78 3.14 -46.46 56.85
CA VAL A 78 2.63 -45.09 56.99
C VAL A 78 1.78 -44.98 58.25
N THR A 79 2.11 -43.99 59.06
CA THR A 79 1.45 -43.64 60.33
C THR A 79 1.03 -42.17 60.27
N LEU A 80 -0.26 -41.91 60.52
CA LEU A 80 -0.79 -40.56 60.59
C LEU A 80 -0.74 -40.11 62.05
N TYR A 81 -0.09 -38.97 62.32
CA TYR A 81 -0.05 -38.31 63.61
C TYR A 81 -0.96 -37.08 63.58
N ASP A 82 -1.64 -36.74 64.68
CA ASP A 82 -2.23 -35.41 64.81
C ASP A 82 -1.14 -34.33 64.78
N LEU A 83 -1.33 -33.31 63.94
CA LEU A 83 -0.36 -32.25 63.66
C LEU A 83 -0.19 -31.27 64.83
N GLN A 84 -1.17 -31.18 65.75
CA GLN A 84 -1.09 -30.28 66.92
C GLN A 84 -0.36 -30.92 68.10
N THR A 85 -0.80 -32.10 68.52
CA THR A 85 -0.23 -32.84 69.66
C THR A 85 1.06 -33.58 69.29
N LEU A 86 1.17 -34.03 68.03
CA LEU A 86 2.26 -34.88 67.54
C LEU A 86 2.43 -36.16 68.41
N SER A 87 1.32 -36.71 68.92
CA SER A 87 1.29 -37.91 69.78
C SER A 87 0.21 -38.92 69.39
N ASP A 88 -0.97 -38.44 69.01
CA ASP A 88 -2.09 -39.30 68.67
C ASP A 88 -1.87 -39.92 67.29
N THR A 89 -1.99 -41.25 67.18
CA THR A 89 -1.55 -42.00 65.99
C THR A 89 -2.62 -42.90 65.41
N THR A 90 -2.79 -42.87 64.10
CA THR A 90 -3.58 -43.85 63.33
C THR A 90 -2.69 -44.55 62.29
N PRO A 91 -2.33 -45.84 62.49
CA PRO A 91 -1.48 -46.59 61.56
C PRO A 91 -2.27 -47.08 60.34
N LEU A 92 -1.84 -46.73 59.13
CA LEU A 92 -2.46 -47.18 57.88
C LEU A 92 -1.99 -48.60 57.54
N ASN A 93 -2.57 -49.60 58.21
CA ASN A 93 -2.18 -51.01 58.08
C ASN A 93 -2.15 -51.57 56.64
N ASN A 94 -2.88 -50.97 55.69
CA ASN A 94 -2.88 -51.37 54.29
C ASN A 94 -1.58 -50.97 53.55
N THR A 95 -0.79 -50.06 54.12
CA THR A 95 0.46 -49.53 53.54
C THR A 95 1.72 -50.35 53.91
N LYS A 96 1.58 -51.54 54.50
CA LYS A 96 2.74 -52.38 54.89
C LYS A 96 3.66 -52.70 53.71
N GLY A 97 4.92 -52.28 53.81
CA GLY A 97 5.90 -52.31 52.72
C GLY A 97 5.91 -51.02 51.89
N ALA A 98 5.48 -49.89 52.47
CA ALA A 98 5.60 -48.56 51.89
C ALA A 98 7.07 -48.16 51.75
N SER A 99 7.39 -47.42 50.68
CA SER A 99 8.74 -46.91 50.41
C SER A 99 8.79 -45.42 50.07
N LEU A 100 7.67 -44.85 49.62
CA LEU A 100 7.54 -43.44 49.24
C LEU A 100 6.13 -42.96 49.56
N VAL A 101 6.04 -41.66 49.88
CA VAL A 101 4.80 -40.93 50.10
C VAL A 101 4.81 -39.67 49.23
N ALA A 102 3.65 -39.16 48.84
CA ALA A 102 3.48 -37.83 48.27
C ALA A 102 2.12 -37.26 48.69
N VAL A 103 2.04 -35.95 48.90
CA VAL A 103 0.81 -35.25 49.30
C VAL A 103 0.52 -34.09 48.35
N HIS A 104 -0.75 -33.85 48.09
CA HIS A 104 -1.25 -32.67 47.39
C HIS A 104 -2.61 -32.25 47.95
N THR A 105 -2.85 -30.96 48.11
CA THR A 105 -4.17 -30.40 48.41
C THR A 105 -4.54 -29.40 47.32
N SER A 106 -5.74 -29.53 46.76
CA SER A 106 -6.31 -28.63 45.75
C SER A 106 -7.75 -28.25 46.12
N VAL A 107 -8.29 -27.25 45.41
CA VAL A 107 -9.73 -26.97 45.39
C VAL A 107 -10.29 -27.51 44.07
N ASP A 108 -10.93 -28.67 44.13
CA ASP A 108 -11.54 -29.32 42.97
C ASP A 108 -13.05 -28.97 42.93
N HIS A 109 -13.61 -28.72 41.74
CA HIS A 109 -15.03 -28.39 41.56
C HIS A 109 -15.86 -29.67 41.35
N ILE A 110 -16.41 -30.23 42.42
CA ILE A 110 -17.23 -31.45 42.38
C ILE A 110 -18.69 -31.03 42.31
N ASP A 111 -19.40 -31.48 41.27
CA ASP A 111 -20.80 -31.10 40.96
C ASP A 111 -21.05 -29.58 40.94
N GLY A 112 -20.04 -28.80 40.56
CA GLY A 112 -20.07 -27.33 40.52
C GLY A 112 -19.80 -26.63 41.85
N ILE A 113 -19.55 -27.38 42.93
CA ILE A 113 -19.22 -26.86 44.26
C ILE A 113 -17.69 -26.88 44.42
N PRO A 114 -17.04 -25.76 44.82
CA PRO A 114 -15.62 -25.77 45.17
C PRO A 114 -15.43 -26.55 46.49
N THR A 115 -14.88 -27.75 46.39
CA THR A 115 -14.59 -28.65 47.52
C THR A 115 -13.09 -28.77 47.73
N LEU A 116 -12.66 -28.84 48.99
CA LEU A 116 -11.25 -28.96 49.33
C LEU A 116 -10.84 -30.44 49.30
N VAL A 117 -9.94 -30.81 48.39
CA VAL A 117 -9.54 -32.21 48.19
C VAL A 117 -8.05 -32.39 48.51
N SER A 118 -7.77 -33.19 49.53
CA SER A 118 -6.40 -33.61 49.88
C SER A 118 -6.18 -35.05 49.45
N LYS A 119 -5.09 -35.32 48.73
CA LYS A 119 -4.72 -36.65 48.22
C LYS A 119 -3.34 -37.06 48.77
N LEU A 120 -3.26 -38.27 49.29
CA LEU A 120 -2.05 -38.93 49.80
C LEU A 120 -1.74 -40.14 48.93
N ALA A 121 -0.70 -40.06 48.10
CA ALA A 121 -0.17 -41.21 47.38
C ALA A 121 0.87 -41.93 48.24
N VAL A 122 0.79 -43.26 48.32
CA VAL A 122 1.75 -44.13 49.01
C VAL A 122 2.16 -45.26 48.09
N HIS A 123 3.44 -45.29 47.69
CA HIS A 123 3.98 -46.44 46.98
C HIS A 123 4.35 -47.54 47.97
N ALA A 124 3.75 -48.73 47.80
CA ALA A 124 4.03 -49.91 48.60
C ALA A 124 4.31 -51.12 47.71
N LYS A 125 5.55 -51.62 47.70
CA LYS A 125 6.04 -52.75 46.90
C LYS A 125 5.93 -52.58 45.37
N ARG A 126 4.74 -52.79 44.80
CA ARG A 126 4.40 -52.72 43.35
C ARG A 126 2.98 -52.16 43.14
N ARG A 127 2.55 -51.26 44.03
CA ARG A 127 1.25 -50.59 43.97
C ARG A 127 1.35 -49.18 44.52
N VAL A 128 0.53 -48.29 43.97
CA VAL A 128 0.31 -46.93 44.47
C VAL A 128 -1.07 -46.90 45.11
N LEU A 129 -1.11 -46.63 46.41
CA LEU A 129 -2.34 -46.43 47.19
C LEU A 129 -2.60 -44.93 47.29
N VAL A 130 -3.73 -44.44 46.76
CA VAL A 130 -4.11 -43.02 46.86
C VAL A 130 -5.27 -42.88 47.83
N PHE A 131 -5.07 -42.22 48.95
CA PHE A 131 -6.11 -41.88 49.93
C PHE A 131 -6.59 -40.45 49.67
N GLU A 132 -7.90 -40.24 49.65
CA GLU A 132 -8.55 -38.96 49.37
C GLU A 132 -9.36 -38.51 50.58
N TRP A 133 -9.17 -37.25 50.99
CA TRP A 133 -10.01 -36.54 51.95
C TRP A 133 -10.74 -35.42 51.22
N ARG A 134 -12.00 -35.19 51.60
CA ARG A 134 -12.84 -34.09 51.10
C ARG A 134 -13.29 -33.27 52.31
N ASP A 135 -13.06 -31.97 52.26
CA ASP A 135 -13.39 -31.02 53.35
C ASP A 135 -12.91 -31.52 54.74
N ALA A 136 -11.65 -32.01 54.76
CA ALA A 136 -10.96 -32.64 55.90
C ALA A 136 -11.46 -34.02 56.37
N GLU A 137 -12.57 -34.55 55.85
CA GLU A 137 -13.05 -35.91 56.15
C GLU A 137 -12.49 -36.96 55.18
N PHE A 138 -12.19 -38.16 55.68
CA PHE A 138 -11.69 -39.26 54.82
C PHE A 138 -12.82 -39.76 53.90
N TYR A 139 -12.59 -39.72 52.59
CA TYR A 139 -13.57 -40.09 51.59
C TYR A 139 -13.35 -41.51 51.05
N LYS A 140 -12.20 -41.78 50.42
CA LYS A 140 -11.95 -43.07 49.74
C LYS A 140 -10.46 -43.37 49.57
N SER A 141 -10.12 -44.64 49.40
CA SER A 141 -8.81 -45.09 48.93
C SER A 141 -8.91 -45.79 47.57
N PHE A 142 -7.97 -45.50 46.68
CA PHE A 142 -7.76 -46.16 45.38
C PHE A 142 -6.46 -46.97 45.40
N GLU A 143 -6.38 -48.03 44.61
CA GLU A 143 -5.20 -48.90 44.49
C GLU A 143 -4.88 -49.12 43.01
N TYR A 144 -3.68 -48.71 42.59
CA TYR A 144 -3.19 -48.83 41.23
C TYR A 144 -1.96 -49.75 41.20
N SER A 145 -1.94 -50.71 40.28
CA SER A 145 -0.80 -51.62 40.10
C SER A 145 0.36 -50.91 39.39
N ALA A 146 1.56 -50.97 39.95
CA ALA A 146 2.77 -50.41 39.34
C ALA A 146 3.65 -51.53 38.77
N ALA A 147 4.05 -51.41 37.51
CA ALA A 147 4.86 -52.43 36.84
C ALA A 147 6.26 -52.55 37.47
N GLU A 148 6.94 -51.44 37.71
CA GLU A 148 8.30 -51.38 38.26
C GLU A 148 8.35 -50.77 39.67
N ARG A 149 9.55 -50.71 40.27
CA ARG A 149 9.76 -50.08 41.57
C ARG A 149 9.97 -48.58 41.37
N ILE A 150 9.05 -47.79 41.90
CA ILE A 150 9.12 -46.32 41.85
C ILE A 150 10.27 -45.81 42.77
N ILE A 151 11.04 -44.83 42.26
CA ILE A 151 12.19 -44.20 42.91
C ILE A 151 11.80 -42.84 43.51
N ALA A 152 11.11 -42.00 42.74
CA ALA A 152 10.50 -40.75 43.21
C ALA A 152 9.05 -40.63 42.73
N MET A 153 8.24 -39.87 43.48
CA MET A 153 6.80 -39.71 43.27
C MET A 153 6.38 -38.32 43.75
N GLN A 154 5.69 -37.56 42.91
CA GLN A 154 5.22 -36.20 43.22
C GLN A 154 3.95 -35.88 42.42
N PHE A 155 2.97 -35.20 43.02
CA PHE A 155 1.79 -34.72 42.29
C PHE A 155 2.14 -33.49 41.45
N CYS A 156 1.83 -33.50 40.15
CA CYS A 156 1.95 -32.32 39.29
C CYS A 156 0.65 -31.49 39.27
N ALA A 157 -0.49 -32.15 39.36
CA ALA A 157 -1.81 -31.54 39.51
C ALA A 157 -2.68 -32.41 40.42
N SER A 158 -3.89 -31.95 40.76
CA SER A 158 -4.79 -32.70 41.64
C SER A 158 -5.14 -34.10 41.13
N ASN A 159 -5.12 -34.29 39.80
CA ASN A 159 -5.42 -35.54 39.13
C ASN A 159 -4.23 -36.18 38.39
N LEU A 160 -3.02 -35.60 38.49
CA LEU A 160 -1.85 -36.08 37.75
C LEU A 160 -0.65 -36.31 38.69
N LEU A 161 -0.20 -37.56 38.78
CA LEU A 161 0.93 -37.98 39.60
C LEU A 161 2.13 -38.32 38.72
N ALA A 162 3.24 -37.61 38.85
CA ALA A 162 4.49 -37.93 38.17
C ALA A 162 5.35 -38.89 39.00
N LEU A 163 5.94 -39.86 38.31
CA LEU A 163 6.61 -41.02 38.89
C LEU A 163 7.91 -41.28 38.11
N SER A 164 8.99 -41.67 38.81
CA SER A 164 10.22 -42.15 38.15
C SER A 164 10.49 -43.62 38.46
N SER A 165 10.76 -44.40 37.42
CA SER A 165 11.40 -45.72 37.54
C SER A 165 12.92 -45.57 37.35
N ALA A 166 13.63 -46.71 37.39
CA ALA A 166 15.05 -46.78 37.04
C ALA A 166 15.33 -46.61 35.52
N LYS A 167 14.29 -46.68 34.67
CA LYS A 167 14.40 -46.71 33.20
C LYS A 167 13.65 -45.59 32.46
N GLU A 168 12.62 -45.05 33.08
CA GLU A 168 11.60 -44.23 32.41
C GLU A 168 10.87 -43.32 33.42
N PHE A 169 10.34 -42.21 32.93
CA PHE A 169 9.42 -41.36 33.67
C PHE A 169 7.99 -41.64 33.24
N LEU A 170 7.12 -41.82 34.23
CA LEU A 170 5.72 -42.22 34.06
C LEU A 170 4.81 -41.16 34.68
N THR A 171 3.63 -41.01 34.12
CA THR A 171 2.51 -40.31 34.74
C THR A 171 1.37 -41.26 35.02
N LEU A 172 0.71 -41.08 36.17
CA LEU A 172 -0.50 -41.78 36.56
C LEU A 172 -1.65 -40.76 36.65
N GLN A 173 -2.62 -40.89 35.76
CA GLN A 173 -3.83 -40.10 35.74
C GLN A 173 -4.86 -40.66 36.74
N LEU A 174 -5.42 -39.80 37.57
CA LEU A 174 -6.37 -40.11 38.64
C LEU A 174 -7.74 -39.50 38.32
N PRO A 175 -8.88 -40.19 38.58
CA PRO A 175 -9.01 -41.50 39.21
C PRO A 175 -8.99 -42.68 38.20
N GLU A 176 -8.79 -42.40 36.91
CA GLU A 176 -8.92 -43.37 35.81
C GLU A 176 -7.88 -44.50 35.87
N GLY A 177 -6.70 -44.23 36.44
CA GLY A 177 -5.62 -45.21 36.58
C GLY A 177 -4.83 -45.47 35.30
N GLN A 178 -4.92 -44.58 34.32
CA GLN A 178 -4.12 -44.62 33.10
C GLN A 178 -2.66 -44.27 33.41
N TRP A 179 -1.75 -45.07 32.85
CA TRP A 179 -0.32 -44.85 32.90
C TRP A 179 0.13 -44.36 31.52
N ASP A 180 0.76 -43.18 31.48
CA ASP A 180 1.31 -42.58 30.25
C ASP A 180 2.81 -42.34 30.41
N ASP A 181 3.58 -42.65 29.37
CA ASP A 181 5.03 -42.46 29.34
C ASP A 181 5.37 -40.99 29.04
N LEU A 182 6.21 -40.36 29.87
CA LEU A 182 6.61 -38.96 29.68
C LEU A 182 7.82 -38.82 28.74
N PHE A 183 8.92 -39.51 29.05
CA PHE A 183 10.15 -39.53 28.25
C PHE A 183 11.10 -40.64 28.75
N PRO A 184 11.97 -41.19 27.87
CA PRO A 184 13.00 -42.15 28.25
C PRO A 184 14.00 -41.52 29.24
N ALA A 185 14.54 -42.31 30.18
CA ALA A 185 15.51 -41.83 31.15
C ALA A 185 16.94 -41.76 30.58
N ASP A 186 17.13 -40.96 29.52
CA ASP A 186 18.45 -40.66 28.92
C ASP A 186 19.36 -39.91 29.92
N THR A 187 18.75 -39.28 30.94
CA THR A 187 19.40 -38.77 32.15
C THR A 187 19.18 -39.73 33.32
N GLN A 188 20.19 -39.92 34.19
CA GLN A 188 20.04 -40.74 35.40
C GLN A 188 18.83 -40.33 36.26
N PRO A 189 18.10 -41.29 36.85
CA PRO A 189 16.86 -40.99 37.58
C PRO A 189 17.15 -40.11 38.79
N PRO A 190 16.51 -38.93 38.93
CA PRO A 190 16.72 -38.04 40.05
C PRO A 190 16.21 -38.67 41.34
N VAL A 191 16.96 -38.45 42.42
CA VAL A 191 16.69 -39.00 43.76
C VAL A 191 15.55 -38.26 44.45
N GLY A 192 15.28 -37.04 44.01
CA GLY A 192 14.05 -36.31 44.31
C GLY A 192 13.72 -35.30 43.21
N ILE A 193 12.43 -35.13 42.94
CA ILE A 193 11.90 -34.09 42.06
C ILE A 193 10.94 -33.24 42.89
N THR A 194 11.01 -31.94 42.72
CA THR A 194 10.01 -31.04 43.30
C THR A 194 9.72 -29.89 42.34
N TYR A 195 8.57 -29.23 42.49
CA TYR A 195 8.07 -28.25 41.52
C TYR A 195 7.67 -26.94 42.19
N THR A 196 8.13 -25.82 41.63
CA THR A 196 7.57 -24.48 41.86
C THR A 196 6.73 -24.12 40.63
N SER A 197 5.87 -23.10 40.69
CA SER A 197 4.94 -22.78 39.59
C SER A 197 5.58 -22.58 38.22
N ALA A 198 6.84 -22.13 38.15
CA ALA A 198 7.59 -21.97 36.89
C ALA A 198 8.73 -22.99 36.65
N TYR A 199 9.13 -23.76 37.67
CA TYR A 199 10.39 -24.52 37.64
C TYR A 199 10.27 -25.92 38.25
N VAL A 200 10.84 -26.89 37.57
CA VAL A 200 11.14 -28.23 38.11
C VAL A 200 12.55 -28.21 38.68
N VAL A 201 12.68 -28.55 39.96
CA VAL A 201 13.96 -28.71 40.63
C VAL A 201 14.22 -30.19 40.85
N ALA A 202 15.20 -30.73 40.13
CA ALA A 202 15.62 -32.12 40.22
C ALA A 202 16.91 -32.23 41.04
N VAL A 203 16.96 -33.19 41.96
CA VAL A 203 18.17 -33.55 42.71
C VAL A 203 18.76 -34.81 42.09
N SER A 204 19.92 -34.65 41.46
CA SER A 204 20.65 -35.74 40.80
C SER A 204 21.83 -36.21 41.66
N GLN A 205 22.05 -37.52 41.73
CA GLN A 205 23.29 -38.11 42.23
C GLN A 205 24.25 -38.27 41.06
N ALA A 206 25.04 -37.23 40.76
CA ALA A 206 25.99 -37.28 39.65
C ALA A 206 27.17 -38.22 39.95
N PRO A 207 27.50 -39.19 39.08
CA PRO A 207 28.84 -39.75 39.04
C PRO A 207 29.80 -38.71 38.41
N ALA A 208 31.05 -38.73 38.84
CA ALA A 208 32.08 -37.83 38.30
C ALA A 208 32.45 -38.20 36.85
N ALA A 209 31.82 -37.54 35.88
CA ALA A 209 32.43 -37.24 34.58
C ALA A 209 33.06 -35.84 34.64
N GLU A 210 34.16 -35.64 33.93
CA GLU A 210 35.17 -34.60 34.18
C GLU A 210 34.63 -33.15 34.30
N GLY A 211 34.94 -32.51 35.44
CA GLY A 211 35.00 -31.05 35.55
C GLY A 211 34.06 -30.41 36.58
N THR A 212 32.77 -30.73 36.55
CA THR A 212 31.74 -29.99 37.30
C THR A 212 30.83 -30.89 38.12
N ARG A 213 31.09 -30.95 39.44
CA ARG A 213 30.13 -31.53 40.39
C ARG A 213 28.91 -30.61 40.47
N HIS A 214 27.74 -31.10 40.10
CA HIS A 214 26.45 -30.43 40.29
C HIS A 214 25.49 -31.41 40.96
N ASN A 215 24.78 -30.94 41.99
CA ASN A 215 23.94 -31.77 42.84
C ASN A 215 22.44 -31.39 42.74
N VAL A 216 22.13 -30.28 42.06
CA VAL A 216 20.76 -29.81 41.80
C VAL A 216 20.70 -29.22 40.39
N GLU A 217 19.67 -29.61 39.64
CA GLU A 217 19.32 -29.05 38.33
C GLU A 217 17.98 -28.31 38.42
N VAL A 218 17.90 -27.15 37.78
CA VAL A 218 16.68 -26.34 37.67
C VAL A 218 16.29 -26.26 36.20
N ARG A 219 15.08 -26.71 35.86
CA ARG A 219 14.54 -26.70 34.50
C ARG A 219 13.22 -25.94 34.44
N ASN A 220 12.95 -25.23 33.35
CA ASN A 220 11.65 -24.60 33.10
C ASN A 220 10.61 -25.69 32.80
N ILE A 221 9.42 -25.62 33.40
CA ILE A 221 8.40 -26.68 33.25
C ILE A 221 7.78 -26.73 31.85
N ALA A 222 7.65 -25.59 31.15
CA ALA A 222 7.01 -25.52 29.84
C ALA A 222 7.99 -25.76 28.67
N THR A 223 9.18 -25.16 28.72
CA THR A 223 10.19 -25.34 27.65
C THR A 223 11.10 -26.54 27.86
N GLN A 224 11.06 -27.17 29.05
CA GLN A 224 11.94 -28.26 29.49
C GLN A 224 13.44 -27.92 29.50
N ALA A 225 13.80 -26.67 29.18
CA ALA A 225 15.17 -26.18 29.10
C ALA A 225 15.88 -26.22 30.47
N LEU A 226 17.18 -26.54 30.45
CA LEU A 226 18.05 -26.49 31.62
C LEU A 226 18.47 -25.04 31.89
N VAL A 227 17.87 -24.44 32.91
CA VAL A 227 18.07 -23.02 33.26
C VAL A 227 19.32 -22.85 34.14
N GLN A 228 19.54 -23.76 35.10
CA GLN A 228 20.69 -23.65 36.01
C GLN A 228 21.12 -25.01 36.58
N THR A 229 22.43 -25.18 36.76
CA THR A 229 23.02 -26.25 37.59
C THR A 229 23.66 -25.64 38.86
N LEU A 230 23.45 -26.27 40.00
CA LEU A 230 23.90 -25.78 41.31
C LEU A 230 24.72 -26.83 42.06
N LEU A 231 25.81 -26.38 42.70
CA LEU A 231 26.58 -27.15 43.67
C LEU A 231 26.37 -26.57 45.07
N LEU A 232 25.56 -27.23 45.89
CA LEU A 232 25.21 -26.75 47.24
C LEU A 232 26.30 -27.01 48.29
N SER A 233 27.03 -28.11 48.15
CA SER A 233 28.16 -28.52 49.00
C SER A 233 28.85 -29.76 48.42
N GLU A 234 29.94 -30.21 49.04
CA GLU A 234 30.52 -31.53 48.80
C GLU A 234 29.65 -32.67 49.33
N GLU A 235 28.77 -32.41 50.31
CA GLU A 235 27.75 -33.37 50.75
C GLU A 235 26.67 -33.54 49.67
N GLU A 236 26.42 -34.80 49.26
CA GLU A 236 25.30 -35.15 48.39
C GLU A 236 23.96 -34.88 49.10
N PRO A 237 23.07 -34.03 48.54
CA PRO A 237 21.71 -33.88 49.03
C PRO A 237 20.94 -35.19 48.82
N LEU A 238 20.26 -35.64 49.87
CA LEU A 238 19.46 -36.86 49.87
C LEU A 238 18.13 -36.66 49.11
N ARG A 239 17.48 -35.50 49.30
CA ARG A 239 16.17 -35.16 48.71
C ARG A 239 15.99 -33.64 48.56
N ALA A 240 15.11 -33.24 47.64
CA ALA A 240 14.44 -31.94 47.66
C ALA A 240 12.97 -32.10 48.10
N LEU A 241 12.41 -31.03 48.65
CA LEU A 241 11.02 -30.92 49.10
C LEU A 241 10.44 -29.56 48.73
N ASN A 242 9.13 -29.54 48.51
CA ASN A 242 8.36 -28.32 48.52
C ASN A 242 7.99 -27.92 49.96
N GLY A 243 8.13 -26.64 50.26
CA GLY A 243 7.63 -26.03 51.48
C GLY A 243 6.12 -25.89 51.46
N ALA A 244 5.52 -25.72 52.63
CA ALA A 244 4.09 -25.49 52.78
C ALA A 244 3.62 -24.31 51.90
N GLY A 245 2.75 -24.58 50.93
CA GLY A 245 2.26 -23.59 49.96
C GLY A 245 3.05 -23.49 48.64
N GLY A 246 3.98 -24.40 48.34
CA GLY A 246 4.57 -24.57 47.00
C GLY A 246 5.52 -23.47 46.50
N LYS A 247 5.76 -22.41 47.29
CA LYS A 247 6.61 -21.25 46.92
C LYS A 247 8.04 -21.29 47.47
N GLN A 248 8.40 -22.29 48.28
CA GLN A 248 9.75 -22.44 48.87
C GLN A 248 10.30 -23.83 48.56
N VAL A 249 11.52 -23.94 48.03
CA VAL A 249 12.17 -25.24 47.80
C VAL A 249 13.24 -25.48 48.86
N TRP A 250 13.23 -26.69 49.43
CA TRP A 250 14.16 -27.11 50.47
C TRP A 250 14.99 -28.28 49.96
N ALA A 251 16.32 -28.22 50.13
CA ALA A 251 17.21 -29.34 49.83
C ALA A 251 17.84 -29.83 51.14
N ILE A 252 17.90 -31.15 51.33
CA ILE A 252 18.34 -31.77 52.57
C ILE A 252 19.59 -32.61 52.31
N GLY A 253 20.68 -32.32 53.00
CA GLY A 253 21.85 -33.18 53.13
C GLY A 253 21.81 -33.94 54.46
N GLN A 254 22.78 -34.84 54.67
CA GLN A 254 22.82 -35.71 55.85
C GLN A 254 22.92 -34.94 57.19
N ARG A 255 23.53 -33.74 57.19
CA ARG A 255 23.73 -32.87 58.37
C ARG A 255 23.40 -31.40 58.12
N THR A 256 22.84 -31.10 56.95
CA THR A 256 22.77 -29.76 56.37
C THR A 256 21.40 -29.56 55.74
N VAL A 257 20.81 -28.37 55.90
CA VAL A 257 19.51 -28.05 55.30
C VAL A 257 19.63 -26.71 54.57
N TRP A 258 19.45 -26.75 53.26
CA TRP A 258 19.41 -25.59 52.37
C TRP A 258 17.96 -25.20 52.09
N ARG A 259 17.74 -23.89 51.88
CA ARG A 259 16.50 -23.34 51.36
C ARG A 259 16.86 -22.58 50.10
N LEU A 260 16.33 -23.01 48.97
CA LEU A 260 16.43 -22.30 47.71
C LEU A 260 15.33 -21.23 47.72
N MET A 261 15.74 -19.98 47.53
CA MET A 261 14.83 -18.87 47.30
C MET A 261 14.86 -18.57 45.80
N PRO A 262 13.71 -18.48 45.10
CA PRO A 262 13.70 -17.93 43.76
C PRO A 262 14.20 -16.48 43.82
N ALA A 263 15.03 -16.07 42.85
CA ALA A 263 15.31 -14.67 42.63
C ALA A 263 14.01 -13.93 42.23
N PRO A 264 13.89 -12.61 42.42
CA PRO A 264 12.79 -11.84 41.83
C PRO A 264 12.67 -12.11 40.33
N ILE A 265 11.44 -12.23 39.82
CA ILE A 265 11.17 -12.50 38.39
C ILE A 265 11.84 -11.47 37.48
N GLU A 266 11.96 -10.22 37.95
CA GLU A 266 12.74 -9.14 37.34
C GLU A 266 14.17 -9.56 37.00
N GLN A 267 14.90 -10.10 37.96
CA GLN A 267 16.31 -10.47 37.79
C GLN A 267 16.45 -11.67 36.86
N GLN A 268 15.55 -12.65 36.98
CA GLN A 268 15.50 -13.81 36.08
C GLN A 268 15.30 -13.39 34.63
N VAL A 269 14.32 -12.51 34.36
CA VAL A 269 14.06 -12.00 33.01
C VAL A 269 15.22 -11.13 32.50
N GLU A 270 15.84 -10.27 33.31
CA GLU A 270 17.03 -9.51 32.88
C GLU A 270 18.24 -10.40 32.52
N GLU A 271 18.45 -11.51 33.23
CA GLU A 271 19.55 -12.44 32.95
C GLU A 271 19.30 -13.26 31.67
N VAL A 272 18.08 -13.77 31.50
CA VAL A 272 17.67 -14.50 30.28
C VAL A 272 17.70 -13.60 29.05
N LEU A 273 17.30 -12.32 29.18
CA LEU A 273 17.45 -11.30 28.13
C LEU A 273 18.91 -10.87 27.87
N LYS A 274 19.85 -11.10 28.80
CA LYS A 274 21.30 -10.94 28.55
C LYS A 274 21.88 -12.12 27.79
N ALA A 275 21.33 -13.31 27.98
CA ALA A 275 21.72 -14.53 27.25
C ALA A 275 21.12 -14.63 25.83
N GLY A 276 20.19 -13.73 25.45
CA GLY A 276 19.50 -13.76 24.15
C GLY A 276 18.41 -14.82 24.04
N GLN A 277 18.02 -15.46 25.15
CA GLN A 277 17.02 -16.54 25.18
C GLN A 277 15.59 -16.00 25.30
N TYR A 278 15.13 -15.22 24.31
CA TYR A 278 13.84 -14.52 24.36
C TYR A 278 12.63 -15.44 24.60
N ASP A 279 12.64 -16.65 24.04
CA ASP A 279 11.56 -17.64 24.23
C ASP A 279 11.46 -18.15 25.67
N GLU A 280 12.58 -18.26 26.37
CA GLU A 280 12.58 -18.56 27.80
C GLU A 280 12.06 -17.36 28.61
N ALA A 281 12.42 -16.13 28.24
CA ALA A 281 11.92 -14.93 28.91
C ALA A 281 10.38 -14.80 28.78
N LEU A 282 9.83 -15.06 27.59
CA LEU A 282 8.38 -15.10 27.36
C LEU A 282 7.70 -16.19 28.21
N SER A 283 8.30 -17.39 28.24
CA SER A 283 7.84 -18.52 29.05
C SER A 283 7.80 -18.20 30.55
N LEU A 284 8.81 -17.49 31.07
CA LEU A 284 8.85 -17.06 32.48
C LEU A 284 7.81 -16.00 32.82
N VAL A 285 7.57 -15.01 31.94
CA VAL A 285 6.52 -13.99 32.16
C VAL A 285 5.13 -14.61 32.16
N ALA A 286 4.85 -15.55 31.25
CA ALA A 286 3.57 -16.26 31.21
C ALA A 286 3.28 -17.01 32.53
N GLN A 287 4.27 -17.72 33.07
CA GLN A 287 4.17 -18.57 34.26
C GLN A 287 4.24 -17.80 35.60
N ALA A 288 4.41 -16.47 35.59
CA ALA A 288 4.57 -15.69 36.81
C ALA A 288 3.24 -15.41 37.54
N ASP A 289 2.95 -16.07 38.65
CA ASP A 289 1.69 -15.89 39.41
C ASP A 289 1.53 -14.51 40.09
N ASN A 290 2.63 -13.77 40.30
CA ASN A 290 2.65 -12.55 41.12
C ASN A 290 2.72 -11.25 40.30
N ILE A 291 2.35 -11.27 39.01
CA ILE A 291 2.33 -10.10 38.11
C ILE A 291 0.88 -9.88 37.63
N LEU A 292 0.42 -8.62 37.55
CA LEU A 292 -0.89 -8.28 36.99
C LEU A 292 -0.98 -8.67 35.52
N GLU A 293 -2.16 -9.08 35.03
CA GLU A 293 -2.33 -9.48 33.62
C GLU A 293 -1.95 -8.35 32.65
N ASP A 294 -2.40 -7.11 32.92
CA ASP A 294 -2.00 -5.91 32.15
C ASP A 294 -0.46 -5.73 32.06
N GLU A 295 0.26 -5.97 33.17
CA GLU A 295 1.73 -5.87 33.21
C GLU A 295 2.40 -7.02 32.47
N LYS A 296 1.82 -8.23 32.51
CA LYS A 296 2.33 -9.37 31.72
C LYS A 296 2.23 -9.09 30.22
N ASP A 297 1.12 -8.51 29.77
CA ASP A 297 0.92 -8.17 28.36
C ASP A 297 1.92 -7.10 27.90
N ASP A 298 2.10 -6.02 28.68
CA ASP A 298 3.11 -4.99 28.43
C ASP A 298 4.54 -5.56 28.37
N LEU A 299 4.90 -6.45 29.31
CA LEU A 299 6.21 -7.11 29.32
C LEU A 299 6.39 -8.06 28.14
N THR A 300 5.35 -8.82 27.79
CA THR A 300 5.33 -9.73 26.64
C THR A 300 5.54 -8.97 25.33
N LEU A 301 4.85 -7.83 25.15
CA LEU A 301 5.03 -6.95 23.99
C LEU A 301 6.47 -6.43 23.87
N LYS A 302 7.06 -5.96 24.98
CA LYS A 302 8.45 -5.44 24.97
C LYS A 302 9.49 -6.54 24.73
N ILE A 303 9.30 -7.75 25.28
CA ILE A 303 10.20 -8.88 25.04
C ILE A 303 10.12 -9.34 23.58
N ARG A 304 8.92 -9.44 23.00
CA ARG A 304 8.74 -9.72 21.55
C ARG A 304 9.39 -8.65 20.68
N TRP A 305 9.26 -7.37 21.02
CA TRP A 305 9.90 -6.29 20.27
C TRP A 305 11.44 -6.42 20.28
N LEU A 306 12.04 -6.78 21.42
CA LEU A 306 13.48 -7.04 21.50
C LEU A 306 13.87 -8.31 20.71
N ARG A 307 13.04 -9.36 20.71
CA ARG A 307 13.24 -10.58 19.91
C ARG A 307 13.26 -10.26 18.41
N ALA A 308 12.25 -9.54 17.92
CA ALA A 308 12.16 -9.13 16.51
C ALA A 308 13.39 -8.33 16.07
N ARG A 309 13.89 -7.44 16.92
CA ARG A 309 15.10 -6.63 16.69
C ARG A 309 16.38 -7.47 16.67
N TRP A 310 16.50 -8.46 17.55
CA TRP A 310 17.62 -9.42 17.57
C TRP A 310 17.60 -10.37 16.36
N LEU A 311 16.43 -10.87 15.96
CA LEU A 311 16.25 -11.66 14.74
C LEU A 311 16.70 -10.89 13.49
N PHE A 312 16.43 -9.58 13.44
CA PHE A 312 16.85 -8.70 12.35
C PHE A 312 18.37 -8.51 12.29
N ARG A 313 19.00 -8.19 13.44
CA ARG A 313 20.41 -7.76 13.50
C ARG A 313 21.40 -8.92 13.61
N ASP A 314 21.14 -9.88 14.50
CA ASP A 314 22.11 -10.91 14.89
C ASP A 314 21.91 -12.24 14.16
N GLN A 315 20.66 -12.62 13.86
CA GLN A 315 20.34 -13.87 13.13
C GLN A 315 20.15 -13.67 11.60
N ALA A 316 20.01 -12.43 11.13
CA ALA A 316 19.65 -12.09 9.75
C ALA A 316 18.35 -12.77 9.24
N GLN A 317 17.43 -13.13 10.15
CA GLN A 317 16.14 -13.73 9.84
C GLN A 317 15.09 -12.63 9.59
N TYR A 318 15.28 -11.89 8.50
CA TYR A 318 14.49 -10.69 8.19
C TYR A 318 12.99 -10.96 8.04
N GLU A 319 12.58 -12.08 7.43
CA GLU A 319 11.15 -12.39 7.23
C GLU A 319 10.44 -12.66 8.57
N GLU A 320 11.03 -13.48 9.44
CA GLU A 320 10.48 -13.78 10.78
C GLU A 320 10.42 -12.52 11.64
N SER A 321 11.49 -11.72 11.64
CA SER A 321 11.56 -10.42 12.31
C SER A 321 10.46 -9.45 11.84
N LEU A 322 10.30 -9.27 10.52
CA LEU A 322 9.30 -8.35 9.97
C LEU A 322 7.87 -8.83 10.21
N ASN A 323 7.63 -10.14 10.24
CA ASN A 323 6.34 -10.71 10.65
C ASN A 323 6.05 -10.41 12.13
N GLU A 324 7.01 -10.57 13.04
CA GLU A 324 6.83 -10.18 14.45
C GLU A 324 6.56 -8.66 14.59
N PHE A 325 7.30 -7.81 13.88
CA PHE A 325 7.05 -6.36 13.88
C PHE A 325 5.65 -6.01 13.35
N ALA A 326 5.15 -6.72 12.32
CA ALA A 326 3.81 -6.54 11.80
C ALA A 326 2.73 -6.98 12.79
N GLU A 327 2.90 -8.11 13.49
CA GLU A 327 2.00 -8.58 14.55
C GLU A 327 1.95 -7.59 15.74
N LEU A 328 3.09 -7.01 16.11
CA LEU A 328 3.19 -6.00 17.18
C LEU A 328 2.59 -4.64 16.79
N GLY A 329 2.33 -4.42 15.49
CA GLY A 329 1.87 -3.15 14.95
C GLY A 329 2.93 -2.05 14.98
N ALA A 330 4.21 -2.41 14.84
CA ALA A 330 5.33 -1.48 14.76
C ALA A 330 5.21 -0.59 13.52
N THR A 331 5.66 0.66 13.62
CA THR A 331 5.62 1.57 12.46
C THR A 331 6.71 1.20 11.44
N PRO A 332 6.48 1.40 10.12
CA PRO A 332 7.52 1.17 9.11
C PRO A 332 8.80 1.97 9.37
N THR A 333 8.70 3.13 10.02
CA THR A 333 9.83 3.94 10.47
C THR A 333 10.71 3.24 11.50
N GLU A 334 10.14 2.45 12.43
CA GLU A 334 10.91 1.65 13.39
C GLU A 334 11.69 0.52 12.68
N ALA A 335 11.08 -0.14 11.69
CA ALA A 335 11.76 -1.17 10.90
C ALA A 335 12.88 -0.57 10.02
N ILE A 336 12.63 0.60 9.40
CA ILE A 336 13.62 1.34 8.61
C ILE A 336 14.81 1.79 9.48
N ALA A 337 14.58 2.17 10.73
CA ALA A 337 15.65 2.56 11.67
C ALA A 337 16.64 1.41 12.01
N LEU A 338 16.26 0.15 11.73
CA LEU A 338 17.15 -1.01 11.84
C LEU A 338 18.05 -1.21 10.62
N CYS A 339 17.77 -0.55 9.49
CA CYS A 339 18.60 -0.61 8.30
C CYS A 339 19.88 0.23 8.45
N PRO A 340 20.96 -0.08 7.69
CA PRO A 340 22.17 0.72 7.68
C PRO A 340 21.93 2.20 7.36
N GLU A 341 22.79 3.08 7.88
CA GLU A 341 22.73 4.55 7.76
C GLU A 341 22.54 5.05 6.31
N ARG A 342 23.11 4.34 5.32
CA ARG A 342 22.95 4.66 3.89
C ARG A 342 21.51 4.61 3.40
N ILE A 343 20.71 3.71 3.97
CA ILE A 343 19.30 3.49 3.62
C ILE A 343 18.41 4.33 4.56
N ALA A 344 18.62 4.22 5.87
CA ALA A 344 17.81 4.89 6.88
C ALA A 344 18.04 6.41 6.96
N GLY A 345 19.24 6.90 6.64
CA GLY A 345 19.64 8.30 6.76
C GLY A 345 19.51 8.79 8.21
N GLU A 346 18.87 9.95 8.40
CA GLU A 346 18.59 10.56 9.71
C GLU A 346 17.71 9.70 10.64
N LEU A 347 17.08 8.63 10.13
CA LEU A 347 16.32 7.65 10.91
C LEU A 347 17.18 6.48 11.42
N ALA A 348 18.46 6.40 11.04
CA ALA A 348 19.35 5.36 11.53
C ALA A 348 19.63 5.57 13.02
N GLU A 349 19.45 4.53 13.83
CA GLU A 349 19.90 4.57 15.22
C GLU A 349 21.43 4.47 15.29
N GLU A 350 22.08 5.50 15.85
CA GLU A 350 23.49 5.38 16.26
C GLU A 350 23.64 4.34 17.38
N TYR A 351 24.61 3.44 17.23
CA TYR A 351 24.83 2.34 18.17
C TYR A 351 25.65 2.81 19.38
N SER A 352 25.04 2.79 20.58
CA SER A 352 25.78 2.66 21.84
C SER A 352 25.38 1.35 22.51
N ASP A 353 26.29 0.39 22.54
CA ASP A 353 26.06 -0.99 23.03
C ASP A 353 26.00 -1.10 24.56
N ASP A 354 26.18 0.02 25.27
CA ASP A 354 26.26 0.07 26.73
C ASP A 354 24.89 0.41 27.34
N GLY A 355 24.35 -0.58 28.07
CA GLY A 355 23.15 -0.44 28.93
C GLY A 355 23.41 0.39 30.20
N THR A 356 24.21 1.44 30.12
CA THR A 356 24.32 2.49 31.13
C THR A 356 23.39 3.62 30.77
N SER A 357 22.33 3.77 31.56
CA SER A 357 21.62 5.04 31.66
C SER A 357 22.62 6.12 32.07
N THR A 358 23.04 6.97 31.14
CA THR A 358 23.59 8.27 31.48
C THR A 358 22.44 9.09 32.05
N ASP A 359 22.52 9.39 33.36
CA ASP A 359 21.66 10.39 33.99
C ASP A 359 21.84 11.73 33.26
N THR A 360 20.99 12.00 32.29
CA THR A 360 20.81 13.33 31.70
C THR A 360 19.51 13.90 32.21
N THR A 361 19.64 14.93 33.04
CA THR A 361 18.53 15.69 33.62
C THR A 361 17.62 16.27 32.53
N PRO A 362 16.31 16.43 32.80
CA PRO A 362 15.30 16.73 31.78
C PRO A 362 15.35 18.15 31.18
N GLU A 363 16.45 18.89 31.33
CA GLU A 363 16.61 20.27 30.84
C GLU A 363 17.44 20.40 29.54
N ALA A 364 18.05 19.31 29.04
CA ALA A 364 18.86 19.35 27.81
C ALA A 364 18.08 19.04 26.52
N ALA A 365 16.96 18.31 26.60
CA ALA A 365 16.20 17.86 25.43
C ALA A 365 15.37 18.97 24.75
N GLU A 366 15.03 20.04 25.46
CA GLU A 366 14.21 21.13 24.91
C GLU A 366 14.98 22.09 23.99
N ALA A 367 16.33 22.05 24.00
CA ALA A 367 17.16 22.97 23.22
C ALA A 367 17.33 22.57 21.73
N GLY A 368 17.14 21.29 21.39
CA GLY A 368 17.28 20.79 20.01
C GLY A 368 16.07 21.04 19.11
N ILE A 369 14.86 21.08 19.68
CA ILE A 369 13.59 21.00 18.92
C ILE A 369 13.08 22.41 18.49
N GLN A 370 13.77 23.50 18.89
CA GLN A 370 13.31 24.87 18.64
C GLN A 370 13.75 25.50 17.30
N LYS A 371 14.52 24.81 16.44
CA LYS A 371 15.00 25.42 15.17
C LYS A 371 14.07 25.29 13.96
N ASP A 372 13.32 24.20 13.80
CA ASP A 372 12.51 23.97 12.59
C ASP A 372 11.00 24.26 12.71
N THR A 373 10.52 24.60 13.90
CA THR A 373 9.09 24.94 14.13
C THR A 373 8.68 26.34 13.66
N LYS A 374 9.59 27.13 13.05
CA LYS A 374 9.35 28.55 12.72
C LYS A 374 9.03 28.87 11.25
N LYS A 375 8.91 27.87 10.35
CA LYS A 375 8.57 28.07 8.93
C LYS A 375 7.31 27.36 8.42
N ARG A 376 6.59 26.60 9.25
CA ARG A 376 5.37 25.86 8.82
C ARG A 376 4.14 26.13 9.69
N LYS A 377 3.84 27.41 9.96
CA LYS A 377 2.59 27.89 10.59
C LYS A 377 1.93 29.03 9.80
N GLN A 378 1.48 28.68 8.61
CA GLN A 378 0.39 29.29 7.83
C GLN A 378 0.09 28.20 6.78
N VAL A 379 -1.04 27.48 6.86
CA VAL A 379 -2.35 27.92 6.35
C VAL A 379 -3.44 26.91 6.83
N VAL A 380 -4.67 27.40 7.03
CA VAL A 380 -5.93 26.70 7.39
C VAL A 380 -6.08 26.21 8.85
N SER A 381 -7.06 26.82 9.50
CA SER A 381 -7.82 26.37 10.68
C SER A 381 -9.25 25.98 10.25
N GLU A 382 -10.04 25.39 11.17
CA GLU A 382 -11.43 24.89 10.96
C GLU A 382 -11.47 23.54 10.20
N ASP A 383 -12.13 22.45 10.65
CA ASP A 383 -12.92 22.13 11.86
C ASP A 383 -12.67 20.63 12.23
N GLY A 384 -13.33 19.90 13.16
CA GLY A 384 -14.44 20.22 14.09
C GLY A 384 -15.01 18.97 14.80
N SER A 385 -14.74 18.80 16.11
CA SER A 385 -15.12 17.64 16.96
C SER A 385 -14.49 16.28 16.56
N SER A 386 -14.31 15.28 17.43
CA SER A 386 -14.89 15.03 18.76
C SER A 386 -13.82 14.62 19.81
N LYS A 387 -14.01 15.05 21.05
CA LYS A 387 -13.17 14.64 22.19
C LYS A 387 -13.71 13.35 22.80
N PHE A 388 -12.86 12.33 22.92
CA PHE A 388 -12.99 11.33 24.00
C PHE A 388 -11.97 11.69 25.10
N PRO A 389 -12.34 11.71 26.38
CA PRO A 389 -11.40 12.04 27.45
C PRO A 389 -10.44 10.87 27.69
N SER A 390 -9.13 11.12 27.60
CA SER A 390 -8.13 10.20 28.11
C SER A 390 -8.28 10.09 29.63
N ARG A 391 -8.16 8.86 30.15
CA ARG A 391 -8.23 8.55 31.58
C ARG A 391 -6.85 8.67 32.24
N ASP A 392 -6.22 9.83 32.05
CA ASP A 392 -5.01 10.20 32.78
C ASP A 392 -5.41 11.01 34.01
N ALA A 393 -5.69 10.30 35.09
CA ALA A 393 -5.93 10.88 36.41
C ALA A 393 -5.40 9.90 37.47
N ASP A 394 -4.34 10.34 38.15
CA ASP A 394 -3.88 9.95 39.49
C ASP A 394 -4.24 8.52 39.94
N ARG A 395 -3.28 7.59 39.80
CA ARG A 395 -3.28 6.29 40.47
C ARG A 395 -2.06 6.17 41.37
N ASP A 396 -2.29 5.86 42.64
CA ASP A 396 -1.30 5.90 43.72
C ASP A 396 -0.11 4.95 43.51
N ASP A 397 1.10 5.47 43.76
CA ASP A 397 2.42 4.82 43.61
C ASP A 397 2.69 3.77 44.72
N THR A 398 1.72 2.88 44.97
CA THR A 398 1.73 1.88 46.07
C THR A 398 1.62 0.43 45.62
N THR A 399 1.44 0.17 44.32
CA THR A 399 1.57 -1.17 43.71
C THR A 399 3.03 -1.47 43.35
N PRO A 400 3.56 -2.67 43.67
CA PRO A 400 4.94 -3.03 43.36
C PRO A 400 5.10 -3.34 41.86
N HIS A 401 5.30 -2.29 41.05
CA HIS A 401 5.56 -2.41 39.62
C HIS A 401 6.92 -3.06 39.32
N VAL A 402 6.89 -4.07 38.45
CA VAL A 402 8.07 -4.82 37.95
C VAL A 402 8.94 -3.91 37.06
N ARG A 403 9.87 -3.15 37.66
CA ARG A 403 10.75 -2.19 36.96
C ARG A 403 11.99 -2.86 36.35
N LEU A 404 11.79 -3.53 35.22
CA LEU A 404 12.85 -4.14 34.40
C LEU A 404 13.67 -3.05 33.66
N LYS A 405 14.96 -2.89 34.00
CA LYS A 405 15.80 -1.78 33.52
C LYS A 405 15.94 -1.75 32.00
N ARG A 406 16.05 -2.93 31.37
CA ARG A 406 16.12 -3.09 29.91
C ARG A 406 14.79 -2.88 29.18
N LEU A 407 13.67 -2.82 29.92
CA LEU A 407 12.31 -2.64 29.37
C LEU A 407 11.71 -1.28 29.77
N ASN A 408 12.54 -0.34 30.24
CA ASN A 408 12.19 1.05 30.55
C ASN A 408 12.09 1.94 29.29
N PHE A 409 11.58 1.39 28.19
CA PHE A 409 11.14 2.17 27.02
C PHE A 409 9.61 2.06 26.88
N SER A 410 8.99 3.15 26.44
CA SER A 410 7.57 3.19 26.13
C SER A 410 7.38 3.02 24.63
N LEU A 411 6.66 1.96 24.24
CA LEU A 411 6.18 1.78 22.87
C LEU A 411 5.02 2.74 22.59
N GLN A 412 5.33 4.05 22.53
CA GLN A 412 4.36 5.06 22.13
C GLN A 412 4.02 4.85 20.66
N ARG A 413 2.81 4.35 20.39
CA ARG A 413 2.25 4.23 19.04
C ARG A 413 2.05 5.61 18.42
N MET A 414 3.11 6.19 17.86
CA MET A 414 3.03 7.45 17.13
C MET A 414 2.10 7.29 15.93
N GLN A 415 0.98 8.01 15.96
CA GLN A 415 0.07 8.11 14.81
C GLN A 415 0.67 9.02 13.75
N ILE A 416 1.64 8.50 13.00
CA ILE A 416 2.20 9.15 11.83
C ILE A 416 1.10 9.21 10.75
N PRO A 417 0.83 10.38 10.12
CA PRO A 417 -0.13 10.46 9.03
C PRO A 417 0.26 9.52 7.89
N VAL A 418 -0.70 8.74 7.36
CA VAL A 418 -0.46 7.71 6.34
C VAL A 418 0.31 8.25 5.12
N ALA A 419 0.07 9.51 4.73
CA ALA A 419 0.79 10.15 3.63
C ALA A 419 2.28 10.42 3.94
N ALA A 420 2.62 10.81 5.18
CA ALA A 420 4.00 11.00 5.61
C ALA A 420 4.74 9.65 5.73
N MET A 421 4.04 8.63 6.23
CA MET A 421 4.54 7.26 6.28
C MET A 421 4.84 6.70 4.89
N ALA A 422 3.93 6.89 3.92
CA ALA A 422 4.15 6.52 2.53
C ALA A 422 5.34 7.26 1.89
N GLN A 423 5.52 8.55 2.19
CA GLN A 423 6.68 9.32 1.73
C GLN A 423 8.00 8.72 2.23
N VAL A 424 8.10 8.32 3.51
CA VAL A 424 9.32 7.69 4.07
C VAL A 424 9.56 6.29 3.51
N VAL A 425 8.51 5.48 3.33
CA VAL A 425 8.64 4.14 2.73
C VAL A 425 9.10 4.24 1.27
N ASP A 426 8.51 5.13 0.47
CA ASP A 426 8.85 5.24 -0.95
C ASP A 426 10.26 5.86 -1.17
N THR A 427 10.72 6.79 -0.32
CA THR A 427 12.10 7.30 -0.39
C THR A 427 13.13 6.28 0.06
N THR A 428 12.85 5.49 1.09
CA THR A 428 13.77 4.43 1.53
C THR A 428 13.83 3.29 0.51
N LEU A 429 12.71 2.94 -0.12
CA LEU A 429 12.68 2.00 -1.24
C LEU A 429 13.51 2.50 -2.44
N LEU A 430 13.48 3.81 -2.73
CA LEU A 430 14.35 4.43 -3.76
C LEU A 430 15.84 4.22 -3.43
N LYS A 431 16.24 4.46 -2.17
CA LYS A 431 17.64 4.24 -1.70
C LYS A 431 18.04 2.76 -1.82
N VAL A 432 17.17 1.84 -1.40
CA VAL A 432 17.40 0.38 -1.53
C VAL A 432 17.54 -0.04 -2.99
N TYR A 433 16.73 0.49 -3.91
CA TYR A 433 16.87 0.17 -5.34
C TYR A 433 18.11 0.79 -5.97
N LEU A 434 18.57 1.95 -5.50
CA LEU A 434 19.85 2.54 -5.93
C LEU A 434 21.06 1.68 -5.51
N GLU A 435 21.08 1.14 -4.28
CA GLU A 435 22.18 0.29 -3.80
C GLU A 435 22.10 -1.16 -4.31
N CYS A 436 20.93 -1.80 -4.28
CA CYS A 436 20.79 -3.24 -4.51
C CYS A 436 20.35 -3.62 -5.93
N SER A 437 19.53 -2.81 -6.62
CA SER A 437 18.87 -3.24 -7.87
C SER A 437 18.42 -2.09 -8.78
N PRO A 438 19.35 -1.40 -9.48
CA PRO A 438 19.02 -0.20 -10.27
C PRO A 438 18.04 -0.44 -11.42
N GLY A 439 17.76 -1.69 -11.81
CA GLY A 439 16.74 -2.03 -12.81
C GLY A 439 15.29 -1.85 -12.32
N LEU A 440 15.04 -1.87 -11.00
CA LEU A 440 13.69 -1.70 -10.42
C LEU A 440 13.30 -0.23 -10.20
N LEU A 441 14.27 0.68 -10.35
CA LEU A 441 14.12 2.13 -10.20
C LEU A 441 13.11 2.72 -11.19
N GLY A 442 13.22 2.36 -12.48
CA GLY A 442 12.30 2.82 -13.52
C GLY A 442 10.83 2.39 -13.30
N PRO A 443 10.54 1.11 -13.02
CA PRO A 443 9.20 0.66 -12.62
C PRO A 443 8.61 1.43 -11.44
N LEU A 444 9.36 1.64 -10.35
CA LEU A 444 8.91 2.38 -9.17
C LEU A 444 8.48 3.82 -9.52
N LEU A 445 9.32 4.52 -10.28
CA LEU A 445 9.12 5.95 -10.58
C LEU A 445 8.02 6.22 -11.62
N ARG A 446 7.65 5.23 -12.43
CA ARG A 446 6.49 5.31 -13.35
C ARG A 446 5.15 5.07 -12.65
N VAL A 447 5.14 4.39 -11.51
CA VAL A 447 3.93 4.21 -10.68
C VAL A 447 3.75 5.43 -9.77
N LYS A 448 2.50 5.72 -9.35
CA LYS A 448 2.23 6.78 -8.38
C LYS A 448 2.95 6.48 -7.07
N ASN A 449 3.94 7.31 -6.74
CA ASN A 449 4.76 7.23 -5.54
C ASN A 449 4.67 8.52 -4.72
N PHE A 450 4.94 8.40 -3.43
CA PHE A 450 5.01 9.49 -2.45
C PHE A 450 6.44 9.96 -2.16
N CYS A 451 7.45 9.47 -2.91
CA CYS A 451 8.85 9.88 -2.79
C CYS A 451 9.02 11.40 -2.60
N ASP A 452 9.85 11.80 -1.64
CA ASP A 452 10.26 13.20 -1.46
C ASP A 452 11.04 13.68 -2.67
N VAL A 453 10.64 14.82 -3.24
CA VAL A 453 11.20 15.31 -4.50
C VAL A 453 12.64 15.77 -4.31
N GLU A 454 12.92 16.53 -3.26
CA GLU A 454 14.23 17.18 -3.07
C GLU A 454 15.33 16.14 -2.79
N GLN A 455 15.06 15.16 -1.91
CA GLN A 455 15.98 14.06 -1.65
C GLN A 455 16.15 13.14 -2.88
N SER A 456 15.06 12.80 -3.56
CA SER A 456 15.12 11.91 -4.73
C SER A 456 15.85 12.56 -5.91
N GLU A 457 15.69 13.86 -6.12
CA GLU A 457 16.41 14.61 -7.15
C GLU A 457 17.93 14.56 -6.90
N GLN A 458 18.38 14.85 -5.68
CA GLN A 458 19.80 14.80 -5.31
C GLN A 458 20.39 13.39 -5.53
N LEU A 459 19.74 12.36 -4.98
CA LEU A 459 20.19 10.97 -5.11
C LEU A 459 20.27 10.48 -6.57
N LEU A 460 19.32 10.88 -7.42
CA LEU A 460 19.29 10.51 -8.84
C LEU A 460 20.32 11.29 -9.67
N LEU A 461 20.60 12.56 -9.33
CA LEU A 461 21.65 13.36 -9.95
C LEU A 461 23.04 12.81 -9.62
N ASP A 462 23.30 12.51 -8.35
CA ASP A 462 24.57 11.93 -7.87
C ASP A 462 24.82 10.55 -8.51
N ALA A 463 23.77 9.72 -8.63
CA ALA A 463 23.83 8.43 -9.33
C ALA A 463 23.84 8.53 -10.88
N GLN A 464 23.77 9.73 -11.45
CA GLN A 464 23.68 10.00 -12.89
C GLN A 464 22.50 9.31 -13.60
N LYS A 465 21.39 9.07 -12.87
CA LYS A 465 20.18 8.38 -13.33
C LYS A 465 19.14 9.36 -13.90
N TYR A 466 19.53 10.04 -14.98
CA TYR A 466 18.71 11.07 -15.61
C TYR A 466 17.40 10.56 -16.24
N PRO A 467 17.32 9.40 -16.94
CA PRO A 467 16.05 8.89 -17.48
C PRO A 467 15.01 8.63 -16.38
N GLU A 468 15.46 8.08 -15.26
CA GLU A 468 14.65 7.80 -14.08
C GLU A 468 14.18 9.09 -13.39
N LEU A 469 15.04 10.13 -13.32
CA LEU A 469 14.67 11.47 -12.84
C LEU A 469 13.59 12.14 -13.72
N VAL A 470 13.61 11.91 -15.03
CA VAL A 470 12.56 12.39 -15.95
C VAL A 470 11.22 11.69 -15.70
N ASP A 471 11.22 10.38 -15.41
CA ASP A 471 10.02 9.64 -15.01
C ASP A 471 9.51 10.11 -13.62
N LEU A 472 10.38 10.37 -12.64
CA LEU A 472 10.00 10.96 -11.34
C LEU A 472 9.28 12.32 -11.52
N TYR A 473 9.88 13.25 -12.25
CA TYR A 473 9.26 14.56 -12.50
C TYR A 473 7.91 14.45 -13.21
N HIS A 474 7.77 13.51 -14.15
CA HIS A 474 6.49 13.23 -14.79
C HIS A 474 5.44 12.72 -13.79
N GLY A 475 5.82 11.83 -12.87
CA GLY A 475 4.94 11.30 -11.82
C GLY A 475 4.48 12.38 -10.83
N LYS A 476 5.33 13.38 -10.55
CA LYS A 476 5.06 14.49 -9.63
C LYS A 476 4.43 15.73 -10.29
N GLY A 477 4.27 15.75 -11.62
CA GLY A 477 3.74 16.89 -12.37
C GLY A 477 4.72 18.06 -12.55
N LEU A 478 6.01 17.85 -12.30
CA LEU A 478 7.08 18.85 -12.40
C LEU A 478 7.63 18.96 -13.84
N TYR A 479 6.72 19.10 -14.80
CA TYR A 479 7.01 19.02 -16.25
C TYR A 479 8.07 20.01 -16.72
N ARG A 480 8.14 21.20 -16.10
CA ARG A 480 9.14 22.23 -16.44
C ARG A 480 10.56 21.78 -16.09
N ASN A 481 10.78 21.20 -14.92
CA ASN A 481 12.11 20.74 -14.49
C ASN A 481 12.59 19.59 -15.38
N ALA A 482 11.68 18.67 -15.73
CA ALA A 482 11.97 17.60 -16.69
C ALA A 482 12.39 18.13 -18.07
N LEU A 483 11.65 19.09 -18.62
CA LEU A 483 11.96 19.69 -19.92
C LEU A 483 13.26 20.51 -19.90
N GLN A 484 13.57 21.18 -18.79
CA GLN A 484 14.87 21.86 -18.60
C GLN A 484 16.03 20.85 -18.57
N LEU A 485 15.89 19.74 -17.84
CA LEU A 485 16.88 18.66 -17.78
C LEU A 485 17.09 17.99 -19.14
N LEU A 486 15.99 17.70 -19.85
CA LEU A 486 16.04 17.13 -21.20
C LEU A 486 16.68 18.10 -22.21
N GLN A 487 16.40 19.40 -22.12
CA GLN A 487 17.01 20.39 -23.01
C GLN A 487 18.50 20.59 -22.74
N SER A 488 18.93 20.64 -21.47
CA SER A 488 20.35 20.79 -21.14
C SER A 488 21.15 19.56 -21.52
N ARG A 489 20.67 18.35 -21.16
CA ARG A 489 21.34 17.09 -21.53
C ARG A 489 21.22 16.74 -23.00
N GLY A 490 20.15 17.14 -23.68
CA GLY A 490 19.99 16.97 -25.12
C GLY A 490 21.01 17.77 -25.96
N GLN A 491 21.65 18.78 -25.37
CA GLN A 491 22.75 19.55 -25.96
C GLN A 491 24.15 18.99 -25.61
N ASP A 492 24.27 18.13 -24.60
CA ASP A 492 25.52 17.50 -24.17
C ASP A 492 25.81 16.22 -25.00
N PRO A 493 26.88 16.16 -25.83
CA PRO A 493 27.21 14.95 -26.62
C PRO A 493 27.52 13.71 -25.78
N SER A 494 27.76 13.86 -24.48
CA SER A 494 28.01 12.78 -23.53
C SER A 494 26.74 12.14 -22.95
N ALA A 495 25.54 12.66 -23.26
CA ALA A 495 24.28 12.26 -22.63
C ALA A 495 23.68 10.92 -23.10
N GLY A 496 24.34 10.21 -24.03
CA GLY A 496 23.93 8.87 -24.48
C GLY A 496 22.49 8.85 -25.00
N LEU A 497 21.61 8.05 -24.38
CA LEU A 497 20.18 7.94 -24.76
C LEU A 497 19.38 9.25 -24.63
N LEU A 498 19.89 10.26 -23.92
CA LEU A 498 19.24 11.57 -23.78
C LEU A 498 19.78 12.61 -24.75
N TYR A 499 20.87 12.33 -25.46
CA TYR A 499 21.40 13.23 -26.48
C TYR A 499 20.35 13.47 -27.57
N GLY A 500 20.17 14.74 -27.97
CA GLY A 500 19.26 15.11 -29.03
C GLY A 500 17.83 15.43 -28.65
N THR A 501 17.02 15.72 -29.67
CA THR A 501 15.63 16.19 -29.51
C THR A 501 14.62 15.06 -29.33
N TYR A 502 14.94 13.83 -29.74
CA TYR A 502 14.02 12.68 -29.70
C TYR A 502 13.47 12.43 -28.28
N SER A 503 14.33 12.50 -27.27
CA SER A 503 13.97 12.38 -25.84
C SER A 503 12.97 13.47 -25.41
N THR A 504 13.19 14.71 -25.85
CA THR A 504 12.30 15.86 -25.60
C THR A 504 10.97 15.71 -26.33
N VAL A 505 10.97 15.36 -27.62
CA VAL A 505 9.76 15.12 -28.43
C VAL A 505 8.91 14.00 -27.81
N ARG A 506 9.53 12.88 -27.42
CA ARG A 506 8.86 11.77 -26.73
C ARG A 506 8.31 12.16 -25.35
N TYR A 507 8.91 13.13 -24.67
CA TYR A 507 8.35 13.69 -23.44
C TYR A 507 7.15 14.61 -23.73
N LEU A 508 7.24 15.47 -24.75
CA LEU A 508 6.12 16.32 -25.21
C LEU A 508 4.89 15.48 -25.62
N LEU A 509 5.11 14.31 -26.24
CA LEU A 509 4.07 13.31 -26.55
C LEU A 509 3.30 12.79 -25.32
N ARG A 510 3.91 12.79 -24.12
CA ARG A 510 3.31 12.32 -22.85
C ARG A 510 2.58 13.41 -22.06
N LEU A 511 2.73 14.69 -22.41
CA LEU A 511 2.18 15.80 -21.61
C LEU A 511 0.64 15.90 -21.71
N PRO A 512 -0.04 16.29 -20.62
CA PRO A 512 -1.46 16.60 -20.65
C PRO A 512 -1.75 17.92 -21.38
N ALA A 513 -2.95 18.06 -21.95
CA ALA A 513 -3.36 19.23 -22.72
C ALA A 513 -3.23 20.57 -21.96
N ASP A 514 -3.43 20.56 -20.64
CA ASP A 514 -3.34 21.74 -19.78
C ASP A 514 -1.96 22.44 -19.82
N GLN A 515 -0.91 21.72 -20.21
CA GLN A 515 0.47 22.21 -20.25
C GLN A 515 0.87 22.77 -21.63
N PHE A 516 -0.11 23.20 -22.44
CA PHE A 516 0.08 23.73 -23.79
C PHE A 516 1.18 24.82 -23.91
N GLU A 517 1.28 25.74 -22.96
CA GLU A 517 2.33 26.79 -22.98
C GLU A 517 3.75 26.20 -22.86
N LEU A 518 3.94 25.13 -22.08
CA LEU A 518 5.22 24.42 -21.99
C LEU A 518 5.51 23.66 -23.29
N VAL A 519 4.49 23.07 -23.92
CA VAL A 519 4.64 22.44 -25.24
C VAL A 519 5.14 23.46 -26.26
N LEU A 520 4.53 24.65 -26.32
CA LEU A 520 4.99 25.72 -27.21
C LEU A 520 6.41 26.21 -26.86
N SER A 521 6.75 26.39 -25.58
CA SER A 521 8.08 26.91 -25.21
C SER A 521 9.21 25.94 -25.52
N TYR A 522 9.00 24.63 -25.33
CA TYR A 522 10.03 23.61 -25.53
C TYR A 522 10.03 23.00 -26.93
N ALA A 523 8.91 23.03 -27.67
CA ALA A 523 8.88 22.65 -29.10
C ALA A 523 9.71 23.59 -29.99
N LYS A 524 10.06 24.80 -29.52
CA LYS A 524 10.95 25.72 -30.27
C LYS A 524 12.29 25.07 -30.62
N TRP A 525 12.88 24.33 -29.68
CA TRP A 525 14.22 23.77 -29.87
C TRP A 525 14.27 22.66 -30.93
N PRO A 526 13.39 21.64 -30.92
CA PRO A 526 13.25 20.69 -32.03
C PRO A 526 12.91 21.32 -33.39
N LEU A 527 12.18 22.44 -33.42
CA LEU A 527 11.79 23.12 -34.67
C LEU A 527 12.89 24.06 -35.21
N GLN A 528 13.79 24.56 -34.36
CA GLN A 528 14.90 25.44 -34.75
C GLN A 528 16.16 24.68 -35.18
N ASN A 529 16.42 23.50 -34.62
CA ASN A 529 17.61 22.70 -34.93
C ASN A 529 17.49 22.04 -36.32
N ARG A 530 17.73 22.85 -37.36
CA ARG A 530 17.75 22.43 -38.77
C ARG A 530 19.15 22.02 -39.28
N ASP A 531 20.20 22.37 -38.53
CA ASP A 531 21.57 22.54 -39.06
C ASP A 531 22.58 21.45 -38.66
N THR A 532 22.18 20.35 -38.04
CA THR A 532 23.07 19.18 -37.88
C THR A 532 23.09 18.37 -39.17
N ALA A 533 23.94 18.81 -40.11
CA ALA A 533 24.27 18.10 -41.35
C ALA A 533 25.19 16.88 -41.12
N ASP A 534 25.00 16.18 -39.99
CA ASP A 534 25.65 14.91 -39.68
C ASP A 534 24.75 13.78 -40.20
N LEU A 535 25.05 13.34 -41.43
CA LEU A 535 24.20 12.51 -42.29
C LEU A 535 24.02 11.04 -41.85
N ASP A 536 24.52 10.67 -40.68
CA ASP A 536 24.70 9.26 -40.26
C ASP A 536 23.74 8.82 -39.11
N ALA A 537 22.83 9.69 -38.66
CA ALA A 537 21.86 9.37 -37.60
C ALA A 537 20.42 9.20 -38.14
N GLU A 538 20.04 7.96 -38.48
CA GLU A 538 18.67 7.61 -38.95
C GLU A 538 17.55 7.90 -37.91
N ASP A 539 17.90 8.15 -36.65
CA ASP A 539 16.96 8.29 -35.52
C ASP A 539 16.40 9.72 -35.31
N TRP A 540 16.83 10.74 -36.06
CA TRP A 540 16.43 12.14 -35.78
C TRP A 540 15.10 12.54 -36.46
N PRO A 541 14.08 13.00 -35.70
CA PRO A 541 12.85 13.49 -36.29
C PRO A 541 13.07 14.85 -36.96
N ALA A 542 12.93 14.92 -38.29
CA ALA A 542 12.88 16.18 -39.04
C ALA A 542 11.77 17.11 -38.49
N PRO A 543 11.87 18.45 -38.64
CA PRO A 543 10.84 19.38 -38.14
C PRO A 543 9.42 19.07 -38.62
N GLU A 544 9.29 18.52 -39.83
CA GLU A 544 8.01 18.06 -40.42
C GLU A 544 7.44 16.83 -39.69
N SER A 545 8.31 15.95 -39.16
CA SER A 545 7.95 14.82 -38.30
C SER A 545 7.59 15.28 -36.88
N VAL A 546 8.24 16.34 -36.36
CA VAL A 546 7.85 16.95 -35.07
C VAL A 546 6.44 17.54 -35.14
N VAL A 547 6.06 18.18 -36.27
CA VAL A 547 4.70 18.72 -36.44
C VAL A 547 3.64 17.62 -36.47
N SER A 548 3.84 16.55 -37.24
CA SER A 548 2.91 15.41 -37.23
C SER A 548 2.85 14.74 -35.86
N THR A 549 3.98 14.34 -35.28
CA THR A 549 3.97 13.59 -33.99
C THR A 549 3.47 14.41 -32.80
N VAL A 550 3.80 15.71 -32.69
CA VAL A 550 3.45 16.51 -31.51
C VAL A 550 2.09 17.19 -31.64
N PHE A 551 1.80 17.80 -32.79
CA PHE A 551 0.65 18.69 -32.99
C PHE A 551 -0.46 18.14 -33.89
N ALA A 552 -0.14 17.25 -34.84
CA ALA A 552 -1.04 16.70 -35.85
C ALA A 552 -1.14 15.17 -35.75
N ASP A 553 -1.66 14.73 -34.60
CA ASP A 553 -1.79 13.33 -34.18
C ASP A 553 -3.19 13.08 -33.58
N ASP A 554 -3.70 11.85 -33.62
CA ASP A 554 -5.06 11.48 -33.21
C ASP A 554 -5.26 11.45 -31.68
N ARG A 555 -4.24 11.84 -30.91
CA ARG A 555 -4.27 11.89 -29.44
C ARG A 555 -5.28 12.92 -28.91
N PRO A 556 -6.01 12.63 -27.81
CA PRO A 556 -6.96 13.59 -27.22
C PRO A 556 -6.29 14.88 -26.73
N ALA A 557 -5.01 14.83 -26.36
CA ALA A 557 -4.24 16.03 -26.02
C ALA A 557 -4.01 16.94 -27.24
N ALA A 558 -3.73 16.38 -28.41
CA ALA A 558 -3.50 17.13 -29.65
C ALA A 558 -4.80 17.76 -30.17
N THR A 559 -5.93 17.03 -30.11
CA THR A 559 -7.24 17.56 -30.52
C THR A 559 -7.75 18.69 -29.61
N ALA A 560 -7.32 18.73 -28.35
CA ALA A 560 -7.67 19.78 -27.39
C ALA A 560 -6.83 21.07 -27.52
N PHE A 561 -5.73 21.06 -28.29
CA PHE A 561 -4.88 22.24 -28.43
C PHE A 561 -5.56 23.37 -29.25
N PRO A 562 -5.42 24.65 -28.86
CA PRO A 562 -5.96 25.77 -29.63
C PRO A 562 -5.30 25.90 -31.02
N ARG A 563 -5.96 25.32 -32.04
CA ARG A 563 -5.49 25.19 -33.44
C ARG A 563 -4.92 26.50 -34.02
N ALA A 564 -5.61 27.62 -33.81
CA ALA A 564 -5.15 28.94 -34.27
C ALA A 564 -3.84 29.40 -33.59
N ARG A 565 -3.62 29.07 -32.31
CA ARG A 565 -2.35 29.40 -31.62
C ARG A 565 -1.20 28.52 -32.10
N VAL A 566 -1.45 27.25 -32.43
CA VAL A 566 -0.47 26.36 -33.05
C VAL A 566 -0.07 26.88 -34.43
N ALA A 567 -1.04 27.26 -35.26
CA ALA A 567 -0.78 27.83 -36.59
C ALA A 567 0.06 29.14 -36.51
N LEU A 568 -0.29 30.06 -35.59
CA LEU A 568 0.49 31.27 -35.35
C LEU A 568 1.93 30.96 -34.89
N PHE A 569 2.09 30.00 -33.97
CA PHE A 569 3.42 29.58 -33.48
C PHE A 569 4.28 28.96 -34.57
N LEU A 570 3.72 28.08 -35.42
CA LEU A 570 4.46 27.45 -36.52
C LEU A 570 4.89 28.48 -37.59
N ARG A 571 4.14 29.57 -37.74
CA ARG A 571 4.45 30.66 -38.68
C ARG A 571 5.76 31.38 -38.34
N ASP A 572 6.12 31.47 -37.07
CA ASP A 572 7.39 32.08 -36.62
C ASP A 572 8.63 31.28 -37.08
N PHE A 573 8.48 29.99 -37.43
CA PHE A 573 9.58 29.12 -37.88
C PHE A 573 9.60 28.95 -39.39
N SER A 574 8.50 28.47 -39.99
CA SER A 574 8.38 28.42 -41.45
C SER A 574 6.93 28.24 -41.92
N PRO A 575 6.54 28.85 -43.05
CA PRO A 575 5.19 28.70 -43.59
C PRO A 575 4.88 27.28 -44.06
N SER A 576 5.88 26.47 -44.41
CA SER A 576 5.69 25.08 -44.86
C SER A 576 5.12 24.18 -43.77
N LEU A 577 5.57 24.38 -42.52
CA LEU A 577 5.05 23.65 -41.36
C LEU A 577 3.60 24.04 -41.05
N VAL A 578 3.25 25.32 -41.24
CA VAL A 578 1.85 25.79 -41.13
C VAL A 578 0.95 25.10 -42.15
N VAL A 579 1.38 25.02 -43.42
CA VAL A 579 0.61 24.31 -44.46
C VAL A 579 0.48 22.82 -44.16
N GLN A 580 1.54 22.15 -43.70
CA GLN A 580 1.49 20.74 -43.32
C GLN A 580 0.50 20.49 -42.16
N TYR A 581 0.57 21.32 -41.11
CA TYR A 581 -0.36 21.26 -39.97
C TYR A 581 -1.80 21.50 -40.41
N LEU A 582 -2.08 22.60 -41.11
CA LEU A 582 -3.44 22.95 -41.53
C LEU A 582 -4.01 21.95 -42.54
N LYS A 583 -3.18 21.38 -43.42
CA LYS A 583 -3.61 20.29 -44.31
C LYS A 583 -4.12 19.10 -43.52
N TYR A 584 -3.40 18.63 -42.50
CA TYR A 584 -3.86 17.54 -41.63
C TYR A 584 -5.13 17.92 -40.83
N VAL A 585 -5.21 19.16 -40.31
CA VAL A 585 -6.42 19.65 -39.62
C VAL A 585 -7.65 19.63 -40.55
N PHE A 586 -7.50 19.93 -41.84
CA PHE A 586 -8.61 19.89 -42.78
C PHE A 586 -8.91 18.48 -43.34
N GLU A 587 -7.90 17.65 -43.57
CA GLU A 587 -8.08 16.28 -44.09
C GLU A 587 -8.56 15.28 -43.02
N THR A 588 -8.13 15.45 -41.76
CA THR A 588 -8.40 14.50 -40.67
C THR A 588 -9.42 15.02 -39.66
N TRP A 589 -9.46 16.33 -39.37
CA TRP A 589 -10.33 16.90 -38.33
C TRP A 589 -11.49 17.76 -38.87
N ASP A 590 -11.62 17.92 -40.19
CA ASP A 590 -12.71 18.63 -40.92
C ASP A 590 -13.09 19.99 -40.29
N ASP A 591 -12.09 20.81 -39.96
CA ASP A 591 -12.32 22.11 -39.32
C ASP A 591 -12.81 23.17 -40.31
N SER A 592 -14.02 23.67 -40.12
CA SER A 592 -14.64 24.74 -40.91
C SER A 592 -14.36 26.17 -40.40
N THR A 593 -13.46 26.33 -39.42
CA THR A 593 -13.13 27.65 -38.81
C THR A 593 -12.47 28.60 -39.82
N THR A 594 -13.21 29.61 -40.28
CA THR A 594 -12.77 30.62 -41.27
C THR A 594 -11.37 31.21 -41.03
N GLY A 595 -10.99 31.46 -39.78
CA GLY A 595 -9.66 31.97 -39.45
C GLY A 595 -8.52 31.05 -39.89
N LEU A 596 -8.66 29.73 -39.71
CA LEU A 596 -7.65 28.76 -40.14
C LEU A 596 -7.55 28.67 -41.67
N HIS A 597 -8.68 28.83 -42.36
CA HIS A 597 -8.71 28.87 -43.82
C HIS A 597 -8.09 30.17 -44.37
N ASP A 598 -8.30 31.31 -43.72
CA ASP A 598 -7.57 32.57 -43.99
C ASP A 598 -6.06 32.41 -43.74
N ASP A 599 -5.68 31.70 -42.66
CA ASP A 599 -4.29 31.48 -42.29
C ASP A 599 -3.56 30.53 -43.25
N MET A 600 -4.24 29.49 -43.78
CA MET A 600 -3.67 28.63 -44.83
C MET A 600 -3.38 29.42 -46.10
N ILE A 601 -4.26 30.34 -46.49
CA ILE A 601 -4.01 31.26 -47.62
C ILE A 601 -2.79 32.14 -47.32
N THR A 602 -2.64 32.68 -46.11
CA THR A 602 -1.40 33.42 -45.77
C THR A 602 -0.16 32.56 -45.78
N ALA A 603 -0.22 31.31 -45.31
CA ALA A 603 0.95 30.44 -45.31
C ALA A 603 1.42 30.13 -46.73
N TYR A 604 0.51 29.91 -47.68
CA TYR A 604 0.87 29.83 -49.10
C TYR A 604 1.41 31.15 -49.66
N LEU A 605 0.78 32.29 -49.36
CA LEU A 605 1.25 33.60 -49.85
C LEU A 605 2.60 34.04 -49.24
N ASP A 606 2.91 33.64 -48.02
CA ASP A 606 4.21 33.83 -47.38
C ASP A 606 5.31 32.96 -48.06
N MET A 607 4.92 31.91 -48.83
CA MET A 607 5.81 31.19 -49.75
C MET A 607 5.93 31.84 -51.15
N SER A 608 5.36 33.03 -51.36
CA SER A 608 5.34 33.76 -52.64
C SER A 608 6.61 33.72 -53.51
N PRO A 609 7.86 33.86 -53.01
CA PRO A 609 9.04 33.77 -53.86
C PRO A 609 9.17 32.41 -54.59
N ARG A 610 8.58 31.33 -54.06
CA ARG A 610 8.52 30.02 -54.74
C ARG A 610 7.32 29.89 -55.69
N LEU A 611 6.23 30.62 -55.44
CA LEU A 611 5.02 30.63 -56.28
C LEU A 611 5.17 31.44 -57.57
N ILE A 612 6.00 32.50 -57.55
CA ILE A 612 6.17 33.42 -58.69
C ILE A 612 7.12 32.84 -59.75
N VAL A 613 8.07 31.97 -59.37
CA VAL A 613 9.12 31.45 -60.25
C VAL A 613 8.62 30.41 -61.27
N SER A 614 7.51 29.72 -61.02
CA SER A 614 6.93 28.76 -61.97
C SER A 614 5.40 28.72 -61.90
N ARG A 615 4.76 28.67 -63.07
CA ARG A 615 3.30 28.46 -63.20
C ARG A 615 2.87 27.07 -62.70
N ASP A 616 3.78 26.10 -62.71
CA ASP A 616 3.55 24.69 -62.37
C ASP A 616 4.03 24.29 -60.96
N ALA A 617 4.38 25.24 -60.09
CA ALA A 617 4.84 24.92 -58.75
C ALA A 617 3.75 24.19 -57.92
N GLU A 618 4.10 23.05 -57.33
CA GLU A 618 3.22 22.28 -56.43
C GLU A 618 2.46 23.11 -55.36
N PRO A 619 3.09 24.05 -54.61
CA PRO A 619 2.36 24.90 -53.66
C PRO A 619 1.34 25.82 -54.35
N ARG A 620 1.54 26.19 -55.63
CA ARG A 620 0.60 26.99 -56.41
C ARG A 620 -0.63 26.19 -56.81
N ARG A 621 -0.42 24.96 -57.32
CA ARG A 621 -1.51 24.01 -57.62
C ARG A 621 -2.31 23.68 -56.36
N SER A 622 -1.63 23.47 -55.24
CA SER A 622 -2.26 23.24 -53.93
C SER A 622 -3.12 24.42 -53.48
N LEU A 623 -2.62 25.65 -53.61
CA LEU A 623 -3.41 26.86 -53.34
C LEU A 623 -4.62 26.99 -54.27
N GLN A 624 -4.46 26.75 -55.57
CA GLN A 624 -5.59 26.79 -56.53
C GLN A 624 -6.66 25.74 -56.22
N LEU A 625 -6.26 24.51 -55.87
CA LEU A 625 -7.17 23.45 -55.45
C LEU A 625 -7.92 23.84 -54.17
N PHE A 626 -7.21 24.36 -53.16
CA PHE A 626 -7.82 24.82 -51.90
C PHE A 626 -8.79 25.98 -52.11
N LEU A 627 -8.43 26.97 -52.95
CA LEU A 627 -9.30 28.11 -53.29
C LEU A 627 -10.56 27.70 -54.06
N ARG A 628 -10.54 26.55 -54.75
CA ARG A 628 -11.72 25.92 -55.36
C ARG A 628 -12.52 25.10 -54.35
N SER A 629 -11.88 24.26 -53.53
CA SER A 629 -12.55 23.27 -52.66
C SER A 629 -13.12 23.82 -51.36
N SER A 630 -12.32 24.52 -50.54
CA SER A 630 -12.75 25.01 -49.22
C SER A 630 -13.79 26.11 -49.39
N GLN A 631 -14.98 26.01 -48.79
CA GLN A 631 -15.98 27.09 -48.81
C GLN A 631 -15.84 28.10 -47.65
N HIS A 632 -14.87 27.92 -46.77
CA HIS A 632 -14.88 28.55 -45.44
C HIS A 632 -13.93 29.75 -45.26
N TYR A 633 -13.03 30.05 -46.20
CA TYR A 633 -12.18 31.25 -46.13
C TYR A 633 -12.96 32.55 -46.37
N SER A 634 -12.47 33.67 -45.84
CA SER A 634 -13.07 34.99 -46.08
C SER A 634 -12.51 35.61 -47.37
N PRO A 635 -13.31 35.74 -48.44
CA PRO A 635 -12.79 36.11 -49.76
C PRO A 635 -12.33 37.58 -49.82
N GLU A 636 -12.85 38.46 -48.96
CA GLU A 636 -12.40 39.85 -48.86
C GLU A 636 -10.97 39.97 -48.30
N ARG A 637 -10.63 39.19 -47.27
CA ARG A 637 -9.27 39.19 -46.70
C ARG A 637 -8.28 38.48 -47.60
N ALA A 638 -8.70 37.40 -48.27
CA ALA A 638 -7.89 36.74 -49.29
C ALA A 638 -7.55 37.71 -50.43
N LEU A 639 -8.52 38.47 -50.93
CA LEU A 639 -8.29 39.47 -51.97
C LEU A 639 -7.35 40.60 -51.51
N ALA A 640 -7.50 41.09 -50.27
CA ALA A 640 -6.65 42.15 -49.71
C ALA A 640 -5.19 41.73 -49.43
N ARG A 641 -4.91 40.42 -49.39
CA ARG A 641 -3.56 39.86 -49.16
C ARG A 641 -2.87 39.38 -50.44
N LEU A 642 -3.60 39.22 -51.55
CA LEU A 642 -3.03 38.87 -52.84
C LEU A 642 -2.25 40.06 -53.44
N PRO A 643 -1.03 39.87 -53.96
CA PRO A 643 -0.30 40.93 -54.65
C PRO A 643 -1.05 41.38 -55.91
N ASP A 644 -1.00 42.67 -56.23
CA ASP A 644 -1.62 43.20 -57.45
C ASP A 644 -0.82 42.83 -58.73
N ASP A 645 0.49 42.59 -58.60
CA ASP A 645 1.42 42.30 -59.71
C ASP A 645 1.58 40.79 -60.02
N GLY A 646 0.75 39.90 -59.45
CA GLY A 646 0.86 38.46 -59.66
C GLY A 646 -0.35 37.65 -59.20
N LEU A 647 -0.28 36.32 -59.36
CA LEU A 647 -1.33 35.37 -58.95
C LEU A 647 -2.73 35.70 -59.52
N PHE A 648 -2.78 36.08 -60.81
CA PHE A 648 -3.99 36.51 -61.51
C PHE A 648 -5.10 35.45 -61.56
N GLU A 649 -4.74 34.17 -61.69
CA GLU A 649 -5.69 33.04 -61.71
C GLU A 649 -6.35 32.85 -60.33
N GLU A 650 -5.53 32.88 -59.27
CA GLU A 650 -5.94 32.79 -57.87
C GLU A 650 -6.85 33.98 -57.48
N ARG A 651 -6.49 35.19 -57.94
CA ARG A 651 -7.29 36.41 -57.78
C ARG A 651 -8.64 36.32 -58.49
N ALA A 652 -8.70 35.73 -59.68
CA ALA A 652 -9.96 35.50 -60.40
C ALA A 652 -10.87 34.49 -59.69
N LEU A 653 -10.31 33.43 -59.09
CA LEU A 653 -11.07 32.48 -58.25
C LEU A 653 -11.70 33.18 -57.04
N VAL A 654 -10.92 33.97 -56.29
CA VAL A 654 -11.41 34.71 -55.11
C VAL A 654 -12.48 35.76 -55.50
N LEU A 655 -12.25 36.51 -56.59
CA LEU A 655 -13.24 37.48 -57.09
C LEU A 655 -14.54 36.82 -57.54
N GLY A 656 -14.48 35.59 -58.07
CA GLY A 656 -15.68 34.81 -58.39
C GLY A 656 -16.56 34.53 -57.18
N ARG A 657 -15.94 34.23 -56.04
CA ARG A 657 -16.70 33.98 -54.80
C ARG A 657 -17.28 35.23 -54.16
N LEU A 658 -16.72 36.41 -54.44
CA LEU A 658 -17.32 37.70 -54.10
C LEU A 658 -18.52 38.06 -55.00
N GLY A 659 -18.92 37.20 -55.93
CA GLY A 659 -19.90 37.52 -56.97
C GLY A 659 -19.40 38.56 -57.98
N ARG A 660 -18.10 38.91 -57.97
CA ARG A 660 -17.51 39.93 -58.85
C ARG A 660 -17.01 39.29 -60.15
N HIS A 661 -17.86 38.48 -60.79
CA HIS A 661 -17.49 37.67 -61.94
C HIS A 661 -16.97 38.52 -63.11
N ARG A 662 -17.60 39.67 -63.40
CA ARG A 662 -17.11 40.64 -64.40
C ARG A 662 -15.64 41.06 -64.17
N HIS A 663 -15.18 41.19 -62.91
CA HIS A 663 -13.78 41.52 -62.62
C HIS A 663 -12.85 40.31 -62.74
N ALA A 664 -13.29 39.13 -62.29
CA ALA A 664 -12.53 37.89 -62.46
C ALA A 664 -12.29 37.56 -63.94
N LEU A 665 -13.34 37.63 -64.77
CA LEU A 665 -13.29 37.39 -66.21
C LEU A 665 -12.38 38.39 -66.94
N ASN A 666 -12.43 39.68 -66.56
CA ASN A 666 -11.50 40.67 -67.09
C ASN A 666 -10.04 40.31 -66.80
N ILE A 667 -9.71 39.81 -65.61
CA ILE A 667 -8.34 39.40 -65.27
C ILE A 667 -7.93 38.15 -66.08
N LEU A 668 -8.81 37.15 -66.23
CA LEU A 668 -8.52 35.96 -67.05
C LEU A 668 -8.31 36.32 -68.54
N VAL A 669 -9.15 37.19 -69.11
CA VAL A 669 -9.09 37.56 -70.53
C VAL A 669 -7.98 38.57 -70.84
N TYR A 670 -7.77 39.59 -70.01
CA TYR A 670 -6.79 40.66 -70.29
C TYR A 670 -5.42 40.46 -69.64
N SER A 671 -5.34 39.85 -68.46
CA SER A 671 -4.07 39.68 -67.72
C SER A 671 -3.44 38.30 -67.90
N VAL A 672 -4.25 37.24 -67.96
CA VAL A 672 -3.76 35.86 -68.20
C VAL A 672 -3.74 35.51 -69.69
N GLY A 673 -4.70 36.03 -70.48
CA GLY A 673 -4.76 35.83 -71.93
C GLY A 673 -5.23 34.44 -72.36
N ASP A 674 -5.73 33.61 -71.44
CA ASP A 674 -6.14 32.23 -71.69
C ASP A 674 -7.68 32.12 -71.79
N LEU A 675 -8.15 31.95 -73.03
CA LEU A 675 -9.57 31.88 -73.34
C LEU A 675 -10.21 30.55 -72.91
N GLN A 676 -9.43 29.47 -72.82
CA GLN A 676 -9.93 28.16 -72.42
C GLN A 676 -10.14 28.11 -70.90
N LEU A 677 -9.22 28.71 -70.13
CA LEU A 677 -9.41 28.89 -68.68
C LEU A 677 -10.60 29.82 -68.37
N ALA A 678 -10.83 30.86 -69.17
CA ALA A 678 -12.01 31.71 -69.03
C ALA A 678 -13.33 30.96 -69.32
N GLU A 679 -13.36 30.08 -70.32
CA GLU A 679 -14.53 29.22 -70.60
C GLU A 679 -14.78 28.21 -69.47
N GLN A 680 -13.73 27.52 -68.99
CA GLN A 680 -13.82 26.59 -67.85
C GLN A 680 -14.33 27.30 -66.59
N TYR A 681 -13.88 28.52 -66.31
CA TYR A 681 -14.37 29.30 -65.18
C TYR A 681 -15.87 29.64 -65.31
N CYS A 682 -16.37 29.91 -66.53
CA CYS A 682 -17.80 30.15 -66.75
C CYS A 682 -18.64 28.88 -66.57
N LEU A 683 -18.09 27.73 -66.94
CA LEU A 683 -18.69 26.40 -66.70
C LEU A 683 -18.74 26.07 -65.21
N ASP A 684 -17.64 26.29 -64.47
CA ASP A 684 -17.56 26.02 -63.02
C ASP A 684 -18.53 26.91 -62.22
N ALA A 685 -18.70 28.17 -62.64
CA ALA A 685 -19.54 29.16 -61.95
C ALA A 685 -21.02 29.13 -62.34
N ALA A 686 -21.53 28.03 -62.91
CA ALA A 686 -22.81 27.89 -63.64
C ALA A 686 -24.10 28.28 -62.87
N SER A 687 -24.27 29.58 -62.66
CA SER A 687 -25.54 30.25 -62.42
C SER A 687 -25.83 31.18 -63.60
N ALA A 688 -27.09 31.31 -63.99
CA ALA A 688 -27.51 32.01 -65.22
C ALA A 688 -27.19 33.53 -65.27
N GLY A 689 -26.59 34.09 -64.20
CA GLY A 689 -26.04 35.44 -64.19
C GLY A 689 -24.63 35.56 -64.80
N VAL A 690 -23.76 34.55 -64.64
CA VAL A 690 -22.32 34.70 -64.96
C VAL A 690 -22.07 34.83 -66.46
N PHE A 691 -22.73 34.03 -67.29
CA PHE A 691 -22.69 34.16 -68.76
C PHE A 691 -23.34 35.45 -69.28
N VAL A 692 -24.10 36.16 -68.44
CA VAL A 692 -24.71 37.46 -68.77
C VAL A 692 -23.81 38.62 -68.31
N GLU A 693 -23.07 38.46 -67.22
CA GLU A 693 -22.01 39.38 -66.76
C GLU A 693 -20.70 39.26 -67.54
N LEU A 694 -20.55 38.20 -68.35
CA LEU A 694 -19.58 38.14 -69.43
C LEU A 694 -20.02 39.13 -70.53
N ASP A 695 -19.90 40.42 -70.23
CA ASP A 695 -20.23 41.51 -71.12
C ASP A 695 -19.51 41.27 -72.44
N LEU A 696 -20.27 40.97 -73.49
CA LEU A 696 -19.76 40.75 -74.84
C LEU A 696 -19.06 42.01 -75.40
N GLU A 697 -19.06 43.15 -74.69
CA GLU A 697 -18.16 44.29 -74.92
C GLU A 697 -16.66 43.95 -74.74
N THR A 698 -16.32 43.01 -73.84
CA THR A 698 -14.94 42.54 -73.65
C THR A 698 -14.50 41.71 -74.86
N VAL A 699 -15.37 40.78 -75.26
CA VAL A 699 -15.27 39.96 -76.49
C VAL A 699 -15.23 40.84 -77.75
N ARG A 700 -16.04 41.92 -77.80
CA ARG A 700 -16.14 42.89 -78.91
C ARG A 700 -14.83 43.61 -79.23
N LYS A 701 -13.92 43.73 -78.27
CA LYS A 701 -12.63 44.41 -78.51
C LYS A 701 -11.58 43.50 -79.14
N HIS A 702 -11.43 42.24 -78.71
CA HIS A 702 -10.27 41.41 -79.08
C HIS A 702 -10.55 39.95 -79.48
N LEU A 703 -11.79 39.44 -79.43
CA LEU A 703 -12.07 38.03 -79.81
C LEU A 703 -12.67 37.87 -81.22
N HIS A 704 -12.34 36.74 -81.84
CA HIS A 704 -12.90 36.31 -83.12
C HIS A 704 -14.43 36.15 -83.04
N ARG A 705 -15.12 36.61 -84.10
CA ARG A 705 -16.58 36.56 -84.24
C ARG A 705 -17.15 35.14 -84.08
N ASP A 706 -16.36 34.14 -84.45
CA ASP A 706 -16.74 32.73 -84.43
C ASP A 706 -16.85 32.16 -83.01
N PHE A 707 -16.00 32.61 -82.07
CA PHE A 707 -16.06 32.16 -80.67
C PHE A 707 -17.32 32.68 -79.95
N ALA A 708 -17.70 33.93 -80.21
CA ALA A 708 -18.96 34.48 -79.69
C ALA A 708 -20.19 33.70 -80.22
N GLY A 709 -20.17 33.34 -81.51
CA GLY A 709 -21.19 32.48 -82.11
C GLY A 709 -21.22 31.06 -81.51
N HIS A 710 -20.04 30.48 -81.23
CA HIS A 710 -19.92 29.18 -80.58
C HIS A 710 -20.53 29.20 -79.18
N LEU A 711 -20.12 30.12 -78.31
CA LEU A 711 -20.64 30.27 -76.95
C LEU A 711 -22.17 30.40 -76.92
N LEU A 712 -22.76 31.23 -77.79
CA LEU A 712 -24.22 31.38 -77.89
C LEU A 712 -24.91 30.08 -78.34
N SER A 713 -24.34 29.35 -79.30
CA SER A 713 -24.93 28.11 -79.83
C SER A 713 -24.89 26.92 -78.85
N VAL A 714 -23.87 26.87 -77.99
CA VAL A 714 -23.63 25.82 -76.99
C VAL A 714 -24.35 26.15 -75.69
N TYR A 715 -24.12 27.33 -75.11
CA TYR A 715 -24.66 27.74 -73.79
C TYR A 715 -26.04 28.40 -73.89
N HIS A 716 -26.81 28.06 -74.92
CA HIS A 716 -28.09 28.70 -75.23
C HIS A 716 -29.06 28.72 -74.04
N HIS A 717 -29.10 27.68 -73.21
CA HIS A 717 -30.00 27.62 -72.04
C HIS A 717 -29.71 28.67 -70.95
N TYR A 718 -28.47 29.13 -70.82
CA TYR A 718 -28.06 30.08 -69.76
C TYR A 718 -28.20 31.55 -70.16
N ILE A 719 -28.14 31.86 -71.45
CA ILE A 719 -28.18 33.23 -71.96
C ILE A 719 -29.60 33.50 -72.50
N PRO A 720 -30.40 34.39 -71.86
CA PRO A 720 -31.76 34.66 -72.30
C PRO A 720 -31.77 35.58 -73.54
N ALA A 721 -32.62 35.25 -74.51
CA ALA A 721 -32.66 35.89 -75.83
C ALA A 721 -32.80 37.44 -75.78
N ASN A 722 -33.55 37.97 -74.81
CA ASN A 722 -33.74 39.42 -74.67
C ASN A 722 -32.44 40.16 -74.33
N LYS A 723 -31.57 39.59 -73.48
CA LYS A 723 -30.27 40.19 -73.17
C LYS A 723 -29.25 39.91 -74.27
N ALA A 724 -29.24 38.71 -74.85
CA ALA A 724 -28.37 38.40 -75.99
C ALA A 724 -28.57 39.41 -77.14
N LEU A 725 -29.82 39.65 -77.55
CA LEU A 725 -30.16 40.56 -78.65
C LEU A 725 -29.79 42.02 -78.37
N GLN A 726 -29.75 42.46 -77.10
CA GLN A 726 -29.32 43.81 -76.72
C GLN A 726 -27.79 43.97 -76.73
N MET A 727 -27.04 42.88 -76.56
CA MET A 727 -25.58 42.87 -76.44
C MET A 727 -24.85 42.54 -77.76
N LEU A 728 -25.58 42.09 -78.79
CA LEU A 728 -25.01 41.82 -80.11
C LEU A 728 -24.72 43.12 -80.89
N PRO A 729 -23.58 43.23 -81.61
CA PRO A 729 -23.30 44.37 -82.47
C PRO A 729 -24.35 44.50 -83.59
N SER A 730 -24.76 45.74 -83.91
CA SER A 730 -25.66 46.08 -85.03
C SER A 730 -25.21 45.55 -86.39
N ASP A 731 -23.90 45.33 -86.54
CA ASP A 731 -23.25 45.02 -87.81
C ASP A 731 -23.00 43.51 -87.97
N MET A 732 -23.56 42.67 -87.08
CA MET A 732 -23.35 41.23 -87.09
C MET A 732 -24.26 40.54 -88.12
N PRO A 733 -23.70 39.79 -89.10
CA PRO A 733 -24.51 39.02 -90.02
C PRO A 733 -25.20 37.84 -89.31
N PHE A 734 -26.42 37.50 -89.75
CA PHE A 734 -27.14 36.30 -89.29
C PHE A 734 -26.41 35.02 -89.74
N THR A 735 -25.43 34.57 -88.95
CA THR A 735 -24.75 33.29 -89.14
C THR A 735 -25.59 32.13 -88.61
N SER A 736 -25.33 30.92 -89.10
CA SER A 736 -26.06 29.70 -88.72
C SER A 736 -26.15 29.53 -87.20
N SER A 737 -25.04 29.71 -86.48
CA SER A 737 -24.95 29.59 -85.02
C SER A 737 -25.93 30.49 -84.25
N ILE A 738 -26.20 31.70 -84.75
CA ILE A 738 -27.17 32.64 -84.15
C ILE A 738 -28.60 32.20 -84.47
N SER A 739 -28.84 31.74 -85.71
CA SER A 739 -30.16 31.21 -86.09
C SER A 739 -30.54 29.94 -85.32
N ASP A 740 -29.57 29.08 -85.02
CA ASP A 740 -29.75 27.90 -84.18
C ASP A 740 -29.97 28.27 -82.71
N TYR A 741 -29.23 29.24 -82.17
CA TYR A 741 -29.49 29.81 -80.84
C TYR A 741 -30.93 30.32 -80.71
N LEU A 742 -31.37 31.17 -81.65
CA LEU A 742 -32.73 31.73 -81.63
C LEU A 742 -33.81 30.66 -81.78
N ARG A 743 -33.61 29.67 -82.67
CA ARG A 743 -34.52 28.52 -82.80
C ARG A 743 -34.65 27.75 -81.48
N LYS A 744 -33.53 27.40 -80.85
CA LYS A 744 -33.53 26.68 -79.57
C LYS A 744 -34.17 27.50 -78.45
N GLN A 745 -33.90 28.81 -78.39
CA GLN A 745 -34.54 29.73 -77.44
C GLN A 745 -36.07 29.78 -77.61
N LEU A 746 -36.57 29.90 -78.85
CA LEU A 746 -38.00 29.90 -79.13
C LEU A 746 -38.67 28.60 -78.69
N CYS A 747 -38.08 27.43 -79.00
CA CYS A 747 -38.58 26.14 -78.49
C CYS A 747 -38.63 26.11 -76.94
N THR A 748 -37.57 26.58 -76.28
CA THR A 748 -37.50 26.60 -74.81
C THR A 748 -38.54 27.55 -74.19
N LEU A 749 -38.89 28.64 -74.88
CA LEU A 749 -39.94 29.57 -74.44
C LEU A 749 -41.34 28.97 -74.65
N ASP A 750 -41.61 28.36 -75.80
CA ASP A 750 -42.87 27.63 -76.07
C ASP A 750 -43.11 26.51 -75.05
N GLU A 751 -42.07 25.73 -74.71
CA GLU A 751 -42.12 24.70 -73.68
C GLU A 751 -42.44 25.29 -72.29
N LYS A 752 -41.82 26.41 -71.93
CA LYS A 752 -42.10 27.11 -70.67
C LYS A 752 -43.54 27.62 -70.59
N VAL A 753 -44.05 28.23 -71.66
CA VAL A 753 -45.44 28.71 -71.74
C VAL A 753 -46.41 27.54 -71.56
N ARG A 754 -46.23 26.45 -72.31
CA ARG A 754 -47.07 25.24 -72.19
C ARG A 754 -47.00 24.64 -70.78
N ALA A 755 -45.82 24.59 -70.17
CA ALA A 755 -45.65 24.10 -68.81
C ALA A 755 -46.37 25.00 -67.78
N THR A 756 -46.30 26.34 -67.92
CA THR A 756 -47.03 27.26 -67.05
C THR A 756 -48.55 27.15 -67.22
N ASP A 757 -49.04 26.94 -68.44
CA ASP A 757 -50.47 26.74 -68.72
C ASP A 757 -50.98 25.43 -68.08
N ILE A 758 -50.20 24.34 -68.17
CA ILE A 758 -50.52 23.06 -67.51
C ILE A 758 -50.59 23.25 -65.99
N VAL A 759 -49.61 23.93 -65.38
CA VAL A 759 -49.61 24.22 -63.94
C VAL A 759 -50.79 25.11 -63.55
N HIS A 760 -51.12 26.15 -64.34
CA HIS A 760 -52.27 27.01 -64.09
C HIS A 760 -53.59 26.21 -64.06
N ASN A 761 -53.82 25.38 -65.08
CA ASN A 761 -55.01 24.54 -65.19
C ASN A 761 -55.10 23.51 -64.05
N LEU A 762 -53.99 22.90 -63.64
CA LEU A 762 -53.94 22.01 -62.48
C LEU A 762 -54.31 22.74 -61.17
N ARG A 763 -53.75 23.93 -60.93
CA ARG A 763 -54.09 24.75 -59.74
C ARG A 763 -55.55 25.18 -59.73
N GLN A 764 -56.13 25.51 -60.90
CA GLN A 764 -57.54 25.84 -61.02
C GLN A 764 -58.44 24.63 -60.69
N ALA A 765 -58.04 23.42 -61.12
CA ALA A 765 -58.73 22.18 -60.77
C ALA A 765 -58.63 21.84 -59.28
N GLU A 766 -57.47 22.07 -58.64
CA GLU A 766 -57.28 21.92 -57.19
C GLU A 766 -58.18 22.87 -56.39
N ASP A 767 -58.25 24.16 -56.76
CA ASP A 767 -59.14 25.13 -56.10
C ASP A 767 -60.62 24.73 -56.23
N LEU A 768 -61.05 24.28 -57.41
CA LEU A 768 -62.41 23.72 -57.60
C LEU A 768 -62.69 22.50 -56.70
N GLN A 769 -61.70 21.60 -56.53
CA GLN A 769 -61.85 20.48 -55.59
C GLN A 769 -61.89 20.94 -54.13
N ALA A 770 -61.04 21.91 -53.74
CA ALA A 770 -61.02 22.47 -52.39
C ALA A 770 -62.35 23.14 -52.04
N ARG A 771 -62.91 23.96 -52.95
CA ARG A 771 -64.23 24.59 -52.81
C ARG A 771 -65.35 23.54 -52.67
N ARG A 772 -65.33 22.47 -53.45
CA ARG A 772 -66.29 21.34 -53.29
C ARG A 772 -66.18 20.67 -51.92
N ARG A 773 -64.96 20.39 -51.44
CA ARG A 773 -64.73 19.83 -50.10
C ARG A 773 -65.21 20.76 -49.00
N LEU A 774 -64.99 22.06 -49.13
CA LEU A 774 -65.45 23.08 -48.19
C LEU A 774 -66.98 23.15 -48.13
N GLY A 775 -67.67 23.16 -49.27
CA GLY A 775 -69.13 23.07 -49.32
C GLY A 775 -69.69 21.78 -48.70
N ALA A 776 -69.04 20.64 -48.97
CA ALA A 776 -69.42 19.36 -48.36
C ALA A 776 -69.20 19.31 -46.83
N MET A 777 -68.22 20.05 -46.30
CA MET A 777 -68.02 20.21 -44.86
C MET A 777 -69.05 21.17 -44.25
N GLN A 778 -69.34 22.30 -44.90
CA GLN A 778 -70.37 23.26 -44.45
C GLN A 778 -71.79 22.65 -44.43
N ALA A 779 -72.07 21.68 -45.31
CA ALA A 779 -73.34 20.96 -45.32
C ALA A 779 -73.53 20.00 -44.13
N LYS A 780 -72.45 19.62 -43.42
CA LYS A 780 -72.54 18.71 -42.26
C LYS A 780 -73.10 19.45 -41.05
N ARG A 781 -74.29 19.04 -40.61
CA ARG A 781 -74.89 19.50 -39.36
C ARG A 781 -74.53 18.53 -38.24
N VAL A 782 -74.19 19.05 -37.06
CA VAL A 782 -73.89 18.26 -35.86
C VAL A 782 -74.98 18.50 -34.83
N ILE A 783 -75.63 17.43 -34.38
CA ILE A 783 -76.57 17.49 -33.25
C ILE A 783 -75.75 17.54 -31.96
N ILE A 784 -75.93 18.61 -31.19
CA ILE A 784 -75.28 18.79 -29.88
C ILE A 784 -76.12 18.06 -28.84
N THR A 785 -75.46 17.27 -27.99
CA THR A 785 -76.07 16.53 -26.88
C THR A 785 -75.21 16.76 -25.64
N GLU A 786 -75.78 16.77 -24.44
CA GLU A 786 -75.10 17.15 -23.18
C GLU A 786 -73.82 16.37 -22.85
N THR A 787 -73.65 15.19 -23.45
CA THR A 787 -72.48 14.32 -23.33
C THR A 787 -71.37 14.63 -24.34
N ARG A 788 -71.60 15.49 -25.34
CA ARG A 788 -70.74 15.65 -26.51
C ARG A 788 -69.65 16.69 -26.28
N THR A 789 -68.40 16.28 -26.43
CA THR A 789 -67.23 17.17 -26.35
C THR A 789 -66.74 17.59 -27.73
N CYS A 790 -66.15 18.78 -27.81
CA CYS A 790 -65.51 19.29 -29.01
C CYS A 790 -64.22 18.50 -29.30
N PRO A 791 -64.04 17.90 -30.48
CA PRO A 791 -62.87 17.08 -30.78
C PRO A 791 -61.55 17.87 -30.84
N HIS A 792 -61.60 19.21 -30.91
CA HIS A 792 -60.40 20.06 -31.02
C HIS A 792 -59.96 20.71 -29.69
N CYS A 793 -60.89 20.96 -28.76
CA CYS A 793 -60.58 21.58 -27.46
C CYS A 793 -61.05 20.77 -26.24
N LEU A 794 -61.67 19.60 -26.46
CA LEU A 794 -62.14 18.63 -25.48
C LEU A 794 -63.16 19.13 -24.43
N LYS A 795 -63.57 20.40 -24.50
CA LYS A 795 -64.68 20.97 -23.71
C LYS A 795 -66.03 20.43 -24.20
N ARG A 796 -67.01 20.27 -23.30
CA ARG A 796 -68.40 19.98 -23.68
C ARG A 796 -68.98 21.13 -24.52
N ILE A 797 -69.75 20.79 -25.54
CA ILE A 797 -70.43 21.73 -26.46
C ILE A 797 -71.86 21.95 -25.97
#